data_AF-A0A832GHA3-F1
#
_entry.id   AF-A0A832GHA3-F1
#
_cell.length_a   1.000
_cell.length_b   1.000
_cell.length_c   1.000
_cell.angle_alpha   90.00
_cell.angle_beta   90.00
_cell.angle_gamma   90.00
#
_symmetry.space_group_name_H-M   'P 1'
#
loop_
_entity.id
_entity.type
_entity.pdbx_description
1 polymer ?
#
loop_
_entity_poly.entity_id
_entity_poly.type
_entity_poly.pdbx_seq_one_letter_code
_entity_poly.pdbx_strand_id
1 'polypeptide(L)'
;MQRLFFCVWVLGLVLLTSGVWGQSFTLVDADVSAFPRVRSQFIAFDQWGNQYQNLQPSDFSIRENGRSMQATLQVSCEQSLEDPTAHIVLIVDKSTSMLEVVNQNPPETRWDWVKEGVREFVTQFPFTPPSSVALVSFAGEAYLESDFRTSAQPIIDAMERIRPQGSTKYDPPLLDSLIGAIKLLSQKPRDVRRIIVFLTDGQPDTQPSTDTIIARCRREAITFYAITVGLSMNGELDRIARATGGKTFAVFTKDRLKEIYRLIALEAIIRYKCYLEWIAPWSCTERDRIRNVAVSFLRPTPPMNATLQYIAPPQSIARLEVTPQVAYFGNPNPGTSTTVKLSIKAVGAPMQITGVPIVPTGYYTIVDMAGRTPPFTLQPGEVWEPTVQFTQQGSKQYRQATLTFEGDPCPTSITLIGGVSKAIVLSPNGGELFSTCDSVDIRWAGVDPTQGVDIYYALNGNQPNPTWQPIAQRISGLSYRWKPPQAGQNYRIRVVVPPDSGYVWAQQIGGASFDTCRSIVLDSRQLYVHVAGTFANSTSVNGTTLTSYGESDMFVARFDSDGNLIWIRNGGGNRSDEGCCLAIDNNDNLFVAGIFRSPTAQFGGVTVTRASTLDVTNAYLALYNSSGNAVQVAVGGGSSTTSCEVYVDSIAYTSGSIYVYGRFKGRLQFSTTPSTFITSANQNRFDPFTAVFSTATLNVTNLQRTYLPASYTKPTIQDNNGNRYETGGFQNQLQVGSTRLTSRGGTDVYVRKFGFVPGSEDVSDTTFRVQSPLVQFRVPSLDVGSIAVGDGTSQVFSGVLCNNGEIPVIITTMSLSGPNAAQFQLVSNWKDYVLKPGECISIEVLFLPAFEGQHTATLTVQGNCGNPATVNVSGIGLPPCKFTITPPMTLTTSVGLSRQQTGLCLLRNDGPEPVVGTVKLTNDPTSAFTVSIPATGCTINSTGCPFDIPPGQCLTVDITFAPSVAGIATALFEIELPSKCGGTRQQAITGIGLAPQLSLTVPQFGARRVATTTTLQA
;
A
#
# COMPACT_ATOMS: atom_id res chain seq x y z
N MET A 1 -49.51 -59.24 -18.72
CA MET A 1 -48.07 -58.90 -18.62
C MET A 1 -47.88 -58.09 -17.34
N GLN A 2 -47.51 -58.80 -16.26
CA GLN A 2 -46.34 -58.54 -15.38
C GLN A 2 -46.50 -57.32 -14.42
N ARG A 3 -47.12 -57.49 -13.24
CA ARG A 3 -46.61 -57.99 -11.91
C ARG A 3 -45.81 -56.90 -11.16
N LEU A 4 -45.88 -56.63 -9.84
CA LEU A 4 -46.70 -56.91 -8.63
C LEU A 4 -45.90 -56.16 -7.50
N PHE A 5 -46.40 -55.18 -6.73
CA PHE A 5 -47.11 -55.25 -5.42
C PHE A 5 -46.31 -55.02 -4.10
N PHE A 6 -47.01 -54.36 -3.16
CA PHE A 6 -47.08 -54.51 -1.69
C PHE A 6 -46.27 -53.62 -0.71
N CYS A 7 -46.92 -53.45 0.44
CA CYS A 7 -46.99 -52.34 1.38
C CYS A 7 -46.93 -52.90 2.84
N VAL A 8 -46.73 -52.01 3.84
CA VAL A 8 -47.06 -52.13 5.30
C VAL A 8 -45.98 -52.63 6.33
N TRP A 9 -45.42 -51.66 7.07
CA TRP A 9 -45.23 -51.48 8.54
C TRP A 9 -45.49 -52.59 9.61
N VAL A 10 -44.58 -52.71 10.61
CA VAL A 10 -44.77 -52.63 12.11
C VAL A 10 -43.81 -53.53 12.97
N LEU A 11 -43.02 -52.86 13.84
CA LEU A 11 -42.45 -53.13 15.20
C LEU A 11 -41.80 -54.47 15.65
N GLY A 12 -40.65 -54.35 16.38
CA GLY A 12 -40.40 -55.17 17.58
C GLY A 12 -38.95 -55.44 18.07
N LEU A 13 -38.40 -54.52 18.89
CA LEU A 13 -37.40 -54.67 19.99
C LEU A 13 -35.92 -55.12 19.79
N VAL A 14 -35.04 -54.14 20.05
CA VAL A 14 -33.89 -54.09 20.99
C VAL A 14 -32.79 -55.16 20.91
N LEU A 15 -31.60 -54.72 20.46
CA LEU A 15 -30.31 -54.95 21.16
C LEU A 15 -29.28 -53.88 20.73
N LEU A 16 -28.59 -53.33 21.73
CA LEU A 16 -27.55 -52.30 21.73
C LEU A 16 -26.43 -52.52 20.69
N THR A 17 -25.94 -51.44 20.06
CA THR A 17 -24.48 -51.12 19.95
C THR A 17 -24.25 -49.69 19.46
N SER A 18 -23.54 -48.90 20.29
CA SER A 18 -22.58 -47.82 19.98
C SER A 18 -22.90 -46.77 18.91
N GLY A 19 -22.93 -45.50 19.34
CA GLY A 19 -22.78 -44.34 18.44
C GLY A 19 -21.52 -44.49 17.59
N VAL A 20 -21.68 -44.39 16.28
CA VAL A 20 -20.61 -44.53 15.30
C VAL A 20 -19.81 -43.23 15.31
N TRP A 21 -18.67 -43.22 15.99
CA TRP A 21 -17.63 -42.22 15.75
C TRP A 21 -17.03 -42.50 14.38
N GLY A 22 -17.31 -41.66 13.39
CA GLY A 22 -16.74 -41.78 12.06
C GLY A 22 -15.22 -41.53 12.10
N GLN A 23 -14.46 -42.39 11.41
CA GLN A 23 -13.03 -42.16 11.14
C GLN A 23 -12.83 -40.74 10.60
N SER A 24 -11.88 -39.98 11.15
CA SER A 24 -11.71 -38.57 10.79
C SER A 24 -10.26 -38.10 10.85
N PHE A 25 -9.93 -37.12 10.01
CA PHE A 25 -8.67 -36.41 9.99
C PHE A 25 -8.93 -34.94 9.67
N THR A 26 -8.43 -34.03 10.50
CA THR A 26 -8.65 -32.58 10.33
C THR A 26 -7.45 -31.80 10.82
N LEU A 27 -7.09 -30.74 10.09
CA LEU A 27 -6.07 -29.77 10.47
C LEU A 27 -6.71 -28.59 11.22
N VAL A 28 -6.01 -28.06 12.20
CA VAL A 28 -6.47 -27.00 13.09
C VAL A 28 -5.48 -25.84 13.00
N ASP A 29 -5.83 -24.88 12.15
CA ASP A 29 -5.13 -23.60 11.93
C ASP A 29 -3.62 -23.74 11.65
N ALA A 30 -2.95 -22.65 11.27
CA ALA A 30 -1.49 -22.61 11.17
C ALA A 30 -0.92 -21.52 12.08
N ASP A 31 -0.14 -21.92 13.07
CA ASP A 31 0.72 -21.01 13.81
C ASP A 31 1.97 -20.69 12.98
N VAL A 32 2.07 -19.42 12.60
CA VAL A 32 3.16 -18.85 11.80
C VAL A 32 4.04 -17.88 12.59
N SER A 33 3.85 -17.81 13.91
CA SER A 33 4.58 -16.87 14.78
C SER A 33 6.10 -17.12 14.77
N ALA A 34 6.53 -18.36 14.53
CA ALA A 34 7.93 -18.79 14.46
C ALA A 34 8.45 -19.00 13.02
N PHE A 35 7.89 -18.29 12.03
CA PHE A 35 8.27 -18.41 10.61
C PHE A 35 9.81 -18.38 10.42
N PRO A 36 10.43 -19.27 9.61
CA PRO A 36 9.81 -20.17 8.63
C PRO A 36 9.24 -21.47 9.20
N ARG A 37 9.32 -21.71 10.51
CA ARG A 37 8.65 -22.86 11.10
C ARG A 37 7.16 -22.60 11.19
N VAL A 38 6.37 -23.51 10.61
CA VAL A 38 4.91 -23.48 10.66
C VAL A 38 4.45 -24.70 11.43
N ARG A 39 3.54 -24.49 12.37
CA ARG A 39 2.97 -25.53 13.22
C ARG A 39 1.47 -25.56 13.04
N SER A 40 0.91 -26.72 12.72
CA SER A 40 -0.53 -26.94 12.65
C SER A 40 -0.91 -28.07 13.58
N GLN A 41 -1.90 -27.86 14.44
CA GLN A 41 -2.47 -28.94 15.22
C GLN A 41 -3.31 -29.83 14.31
N PHE A 42 -3.40 -31.12 14.58
CA PHE A 42 -4.33 -31.99 13.87
C PHE A 42 -5.05 -32.94 14.81
N ILE A 43 -6.22 -33.39 14.36
CA ILE A 43 -7.07 -34.33 15.06
C ILE A 43 -7.31 -35.51 14.13
N ALA A 44 -6.97 -36.72 14.60
CA ALA A 44 -7.12 -37.96 13.84
C ALA A 44 -7.74 -39.05 14.70
N PHE A 45 -8.91 -39.57 14.31
CA PHE A 45 -9.62 -40.66 14.98
C PHE A 45 -9.79 -41.86 14.07
N ASP A 46 -9.65 -43.05 14.63
CA ASP A 46 -9.98 -44.31 13.96
C ASP A 46 -11.51 -44.53 13.90
N GLN A 47 -11.92 -45.61 13.25
CA GLN A 47 -13.34 -45.99 13.07
C GLN A 47 -14.07 -46.34 14.38
N TRP A 48 -13.34 -46.43 15.50
CA TRP A 48 -13.88 -46.71 16.82
C TRP A 48 -13.84 -45.47 17.73
N GLY A 49 -13.44 -44.30 17.21
CA GLY A 49 -13.35 -43.05 17.96
C GLY A 49 -12.10 -42.91 18.82
N ASN A 50 -11.09 -43.78 18.67
CA ASN A 50 -9.82 -43.64 19.39
C ASN A 50 -8.83 -42.79 18.58
N GLN A 51 -8.02 -41.98 19.27
CA GLN A 51 -6.97 -41.20 18.62
C GLN A 51 -5.86 -42.11 18.12
N TYR A 52 -5.36 -41.87 16.91
CA TYR A 52 -4.16 -42.55 16.43
C TYR A 52 -2.95 -42.16 17.27
N GLN A 53 -2.20 -43.16 17.73
CA GLN A 53 -0.99 -43.00 18.53
C GLN A 53 0.27 -43.39 17.74
N ASN A 54 1.45 -43.07 18.27
CA ASN A 54 2.75 -43.39 17.66
C ASN A 54 2.84 -42.95 16.19
N LEU A 55 2.33 -41.75 15.91
CA LEU A 55 2.34 -41.16 14.58
C LEU A 55 3.75 -40.70 14.21
N GLN A 56 4.18 -41.01 13.00
CA GLN A 56 5.47 -40.68 12.43
C GLN A 56 5.27 -39.76 11.23
N PRO A 57 6.28 -38.95 10.84
CA PRO A 57 6.21 -38.13 9.63
C PRO A 57 5.85 -38.93 8.37
N SER A 58 6.26 -40.21 8.28
CA SER A 58 5.93 -41.11 7.16
C SER A 58 4.45 -41.48 7.06
N ASP A 59 3.65 -41.30 8.11
CA ASP A 59 2.21 -41.50 8.06
C ASP A 59 1.49 -40.38 7.30
N PHE A 60 2.18 -39.30 6.95
CA PHE A 60 1.62 -38.14 6.29
C PHE A 60 2.37 -37.84 5.00
N SER A 61 1.65 -37.30 4.02
CA SER A 61 2.21 -36.60 2.87
C SER A 61 1.74 -35.16 2.93
N ILE A 62 2.67 -34.22 3.10
CA ILE A 62 2.39 -32.79 3.16
C ILE A 62 2.86 -32.05 1.90
N ARG A 63 2.01 -31.17 1.38
CA ARG A 63 2.34 -30.24 0.31
C ARG A 63 1.88 -28.84 0.66
N GLU A 64 2.72 -27.84 0.40
CA GLU A 64 2.38 -26.43 0.51
C GLU A 64 2.54 -25.77 -0.86
N ASN A 65 1.47 -25.17 -1.38
CA ASN A 65 1.38 -24.65 -2.76
C ASN A 65 1.86 -25.69 -3.80
N GLY A 66 1.56 -26.96 -3.56
CA GLY A 66 1.98 -28.09 -4.40
C GLY A 66 3.39 -28.63 -4.16
N ARG A 67 4.27 -27.88 -3.47
CA ARG A 67 5.64 -28.29 -3.10
C ARG A 67 5.61 -29.24 -1.91
N SER A 68 6.31 -30.36 -2.00
CA SER A 68 6.40 -31.31 -0.87
C SER A 68 7.22 -30.72 0.28
N MET A 69 6.68 -30.79 1.50
CA MET A 69 7.35 -30.34 2.73
C MET A 69 7.88 -31.52 3.56
N GLN A 70 7.87 -32.72 2.97
CA GLN A 70 8.12 -33.99 3.66
C GLN A 70 9.48 -34.04 4.35
N ALA A 71 10.52 -33.48 3.72
CA ALA A 71 11.89 -33.50 4.25
C ALA A 71 12.05 -32.74 5.58
N THR A 72 11.15 -31.81 5.87
CA THR A 72 11.17 -30.98 7.07
C THR A 72 10.01 -31.30 8.03
N LEU A 73 9.16 -32.26 7.66
CA LEU A 73 7.97 -32.60 8.44
C LEU A 73 8.38 -33.29 9.74
N GLN A 74 7.89 -32.74 10.84
CA GLN A 74 7.93 -33.36 12.16
C GLN A 74 6.51 -33.60 12.65
N VAL A 75 6.34 -34.71 13.36
CA VAL A 75 5.08 -35.06 14.02
C VAL A 75 5.38 -35.19 15.50
N SER A 76 4.64 -34.45 16.32
CA SER A 76 4.70 -34.56 17.78
C SER A 76 3.29 -34.77 18.31
N CYS A 77 3.15 -35.65 19.30
CA CYS A 77 1.91 -35.87 20.03
C CYS A 77 2.23 -35.84 21.52
N GLU A 78 1.62 -34.91 22.23
CA GLU A 78 1.80 -34.76 23.68
C GLU A 78 0.55 -35.25 24.39
N GLN A 79 0.73 -36.15 25.36
CA GLN A 79 -0.37 -36.61 26.21
C GLN A 79 -0.77 -35.48 27.15
N SER A 80 -2.04 -35.08 27.09
CA SER A 80 -2.66 -34.23 28.09
C SER A 80 -2.67 -34.98 29.42
N LEU A 81 -2.16 -34.33 30.47
CA LEU A 81 -2.19 -34.85 31.85
C LEU A 81 -3.62 -34.84 32.44
N GLU A 82 -4.57 -34.21 31.76
CA GLU A 82 -5.96 -34.03 32.19
C GLU A 82 -6.90 -35.07 31.55
N ASP A 83 -7.88 -35.55 32.33
CA ASP A 83 -8.96 -36.42 31.84
C ASP A 83 -9.73 -35.71 30.71
N PRO A 84 -10.02 -36.35 29.56
CA PRO A 84 -10.73 -35.76 28.42
C PRO A 84 -12.20 -35.42 28.69
N THR A 85 -12.61 -35.25 29.93
CA THR A 85 -13.97 -34.88 30.29
C THR A 85 -14.08 -33.36 30.40
N ALA A 86 -15.25 -32.84 30.04
CA ALA A 86 -15.49 -31.40 30.07
C ALA A 86 -16.93 -31.07 30.44
N HIS A 87 -17.10 -30.02 31.23
CA HIS A 87 -18.35 -29.31 31.41
C HIS A 87 -18.33 -28.08 30.52
N ILE A 88 -19.24 -28.02 29.55
CA ILE A 88 -19.32 -26.92 28.58
C ILE A 88 -20.62 -26.14 28.77
N VAL A 89 -20.54 -24.81 28.71
CA VAL A 89 -21.70 -23.96 28.51
C VAL A 89 -21.60 -23.36 27.10
N LEU A 90 -22.57 -23.71 26.25
CA LEU A 90 -22.77 -23.06 24.97
C LEU A 90 -23.60 -21.80 25.21
N ILE A 91 -23.07 -20.65 24.80
CA ILE A 91 -23.77 -19.36 24.86
C ILE A 91 -24.09 -18.94 23.44
N VAL A 92 -25.37 -18.78 23.14
CA VAL A 92 -25.84 -18.33 21.83
C VAL A 92 -26.56 -16.99 21.93
N ASP A 93 -26.13 -16.03 21.14
CA ASP A 93 -26.86 -14.78 20.94
C ASP A 93 -28.18 -15.07 20.23
N LYS A 94 -29.29 -14.61 20.81
CA LYS A 94 -30.64 -14.69 20.23
C LYS A 94 -31.22 -13.30 19.97
N SER A 95 -30.39 -12.27 19.80
CA SER A 95 -30.83 -10.93 19.42
C SER A 95 -31.50 -10.89 18.04
N THR A 96 -32.21 -9.80 17.75
CA THR A 96 -32.99 -9.66 16.51
C THR A 96 -32.12 -9.71 15.24
N SER A 97 -30.83 -9.30 15.32
CA SER A 97 -29.89 -9.37 14.19
C SER A 97 -29.66 -10.78 13.67
N MET A 98 -29.84 -11.79 14.53
CA MET A 98 -29.70 -13.19 14.15
C MET A 98 -30.75 -13.67 13.12
N LEU A 99 -31.83 -12.91 12.91
CA LEU A 99 -32.83 -13.17 11.87
C LEU A 99 -32.44 -12.61 10.49
N GLU A 100 -31.28 -11.98 10.35
CA GLU A 100 -30.79 -11.48 9.05
C GLU A 100 -30.62 -12.64 8.07
N VAL A 101 -31.20 -12.48 6.86
CA VAL A 101 -31.13 -13.47 5.78
C VAL A 101 -29.75 -13.40 5.11
N VAL A 102 -28.98 -14.48 5.23
CA VAL A 102 -27.59 -14.61 4.73
C VAL A 102 -27.48 -15.42 3.44
N ASN A 103 -28.50 -16.21 3.10
CA ASN A 103 -28.64 -16.83 1.79
C ASN A 103 -30.09 -16.63 1.32
N GLN A 104 -30.28 -16.22 0.06
CA GLN A 104 -31.61 -15.94 -0.49
C GLN A 104 -32.26 -17.18 -1.13
N ASN A 105 -31.52 -18.27 -1.39
CA ASN A 105 -32.05 -19.41 -2.14
C ASN A 105 -31.41 -20.77 -1.73
N PRO A 106 -32.07 -21.60 -0.89
CA PRO A 106 -33.27 -21.28 -0.10
C PRO A 106 -32.99 -20.17 0.94
N PRO A 107 -34.01 -19.42 1.40
CA PRO A 107 -33.84 -18.40 2.41
C PRO A 107 -33.32 -19.01 3.72
N GLU A 108 -32.10 -18.65 4.11
CA GLU A 108 -31.47 -19.03 5.39
C GLU A 108 -31.07 -17.80 6.19
N THR A 109 -31.32 -17.82 7.49
CA THR A 109 -30.93 -16.78 8.45
C THR A 109 -29.62 -17.14 9.16
N ARG A 110 -28.95 -16.16 9.79
CA ARG A 110 -27.80 -16.45 10.69
C ARG A 110 -28.19 -17.42 11.80
N TRP A 111 -29.41 -17.31 12.30
CA TRP A 111 -29.96 -18.23 13.28
C TRP A 111 -30.03 -19.67 12.78
N ASP A 112 -30.35 -19.89 11.50
CA ASP A 112 -30.31 -21.23 10.89
C ASP A 112 -28.89 -21.80 10.87
N TRP A 113 -27.87 -20.95 10.64
CA TRP A 113 -26.47 -21.37 10.74
C TRP A 113 -26.08 -21.76 12.18
N VAL A 114 -26.52 -20.99 13.18
CA VAL A 114 -26.25 -21.29 14.60
C VAL A 114 -26.87 -22.60 15.03
N LYS A 115 -28.12 -22.88 14.65
CA LYS A 115 -28.79 -24.16 14.94
C LYS A 115 -27.98 -25.34 14.38
N GLU A 116 -27.50 -25.23 13.15
CA GLU A 116 -26.66 -26.26 12.53
C GLU A 116 -25.29 -26.39 13.20
N GLY A 117 -24.65 -25.28 13.58
CA GLY A 117 -23.38 -25.29 14.30
C GLY A 117 -23.48 -25.93 15.69
N VAL A 118 -24.47 -25.54 16.49
CA VAL A 118 -24.73 -26.14 17.81
C VAL A 118 -25.08 -27.62 17.69
N ARG A 119 -25.91 -27.99 16.69
CA ARG A 119 -26.23 -29.38 16.39
C ARG A 119 -24.97 -30.19 16.07
N GLU A 120 -24.09 -29.67 15.22
CA GLU A 120 -22.80 -30.30 14.91
C GLU A 120 -21.91 -30.42 16.16
N PHE A 121 -21.88 -29.41 17.03
CA PHE A 121 -21.12 -29.49 18.28
C PHE A 121 -21.58 -30.67 19.15
N VAL A 122 -22.88 -30.73 19.47
CA VAL A 122 -23.40 -31.72 20.42
C VAL A 122 -23.47 -33.12 19.84
N THR A 123 -23.52 -33.30 18.52
CA THR A 123 -23.41 -34.62 17.90
C THR A 123 -21.99 -35.16 17.92
N GLN A 124 -20.99 -34.27 17.81
CA GLN A 124 -19.56 -34.64 17.79
C GLN A 124 -18.94 -34.68 19.21
N PHE A 125 -19.64 -34.19 20.23
CA PHE A 125 -19.15 -34.20 21.61
C PHE A 125 -19.50 -35.52 22.34
N PRO A 126 -18.53 -36.24 22.96
CA PRO A 126 -18.78 -37.45 23.70
C PRO A 126 -19.30 -37.09 25.09
N PHE A 127 -20.55 -37.46 25.33
CA PHE A 127 -21.13 -37.36 26.66
C PHE A 127 -20.71 -38.51 27.60
N THR A 128 -19.44 -38.95 27.51
CA THR A 128 -18.88 -39.92 28.45
C THR A 128 -18.81 -39.28 29.83
N PRO A 129 -19.46 -39.86 30.86
CA PRO A 129 -19.46 -39.28 32.20
C PRO A 129 -18.03 -39.05 32.73
N PRO A 130 -17.75 -37.92 33.43
CA PRO A 130 -18.70 -36.88 33.86
C PRO A 130 -19.00 -35.75 32.84
N SER A 131 -18.64 -35.87 31.56
CA SER A 131 -18.86 -34.80 30.56
C SER A 131 -20.33 -34.37 30.45
N SER A 132 -20.56 -33.06 30.36
CA SER A 132 -21.91 -32.51 30.22
C SER A 132 -21.93 -31.15 29.53
N VAL A 133 -23.01 -30.87 28.79
CA VAL A 133 -23.20 -29.58 28.09
C VAL A 133 -24.46 -28.89 28.61
N ALA A 134 -24.39 -27.59 28.88
CA ALA A 134 -25.54 -26.71 29.12
C ALA A 134 -25.67 -25.70 27.98
N LEU A 135 -26.88 -25.15 27.80
CA LEU A 135 -27.19 -24.13 26.80
C LEU A 135 -27.77 -22.89 27.49
N VAL A 136 -27.09 -21.77 27.29
CA VAL A 136 -27.53 -20.44 27.68
C VAL A 136 -27.76 -19.64 26.40
N SER A 137 -28.85 -18.88 26.35
CA SER A 137 -29.04 -17.87 25.30
C SER A 137 -29.07 -16.48 25.91
N PHE A 138 -28.89 -15.46 25.10
CA PHE A 138 -29.05 -14.08 25.57
C PHE A 138 -29.65 -13.15 24.54
N ALA A 139 -30.42 -12.19 25.04
CA ALA A 139 -30.78 -10.99 24.32
C ALA A 139 -31.14 -9.87 25.30
N GLY A 140 -30.16 -9.02 25.59
CA GLY A 140 -30.20 -8.03 26.68
C GLY A 140 -30.10 -8.64 28.09
N GLU A 141 -30.65 -9.83 28.30
CA GLU A 141 -30.60 -10.63 29.53
C GLU A 141 -30.19 -12.09 29.22
N ALA A 142 -29.76 -12.84 30.24
CA ALA A 142 -29.42 -14.26 30.13
C ALA A 142 -30.64 -15.17 30.30
N TYR A 143 -30.67 -16.29 29.59
CA TYR A 143 -31.70 -17.32 29.70
C TYR A 143 -31.05 -18.70 29.74
N LEU A 144 -31.35 -19.50 30.77
CA LEU A 144 -30.95 -20.90 30.82
C LEU A 144 -31.94 -21.75 30.01
N GLU A 145 -31.53 -22.19 28.84
CA GLU A 145 -32.39 -22.91 27.88
C GLU A 145 -32.33 -24.42 28.13
N SER A 146 -31.17 -24.91 28.57
CA SER A 146 -31.01 -26.27 29.08
C SER A 146 -29.89 -26.32 30.11
N ASP A 147 -30.19 -26.83 31.30
CA ASP A 147 -29.17 -27.16 32.29
C ASP A 147 -28.27 -28.31 31.79
N PHE A 148 -27.16 -28.60 32.48
CA PHE A 148 -26.17 -29.59 32.08
C PHE A 148 -26.79 -30.97 31.76
N ARG A 149 -26.62 -31.40 30.51
CA ARG A 149 -27.05 -32.70 29.99
C ARG A 149 -25.89 -33.60 29.65
N THR A 150 -26.09 -34.89 29.82
CA THR A 150 -25.17 -35.98 29.48
C THR A 150 -25.57 -36.69 28.19
N SER A 151 -26.28 -36.00 27.29
CA SER A 151 -26.66 -36.49 25.96
C SER A 151 -27.04 -35.32 25.05
N ALA A 152 -26.90 -35.48 23.73
CA ALA A 152 -27.13 -34.42 22.74
C ALA A 152 -28.59 -33.96 22.65
N GLN A 153 -29.54 -34.90 22.64
CA GLN A 153 -30.93 -34.64 22.25
C GLN A 153 -31.61 -33.51 23.05
N PRO A 154 -31.51 -33.42 24.39
CA PRO A 154 -32.19 -32.36 25.12
C PRO A 154 -31.59 -30.96 24.90
N ILE A 155 -30.35 -30.86 24.37
CA ILE A 155 -29.77 -29.58 23.94
C ILE A 155 -30.33 -29.20 22.56
N ILE A 156 -30.43 -30.17 21.65
CA ILE A 156 -31.06 -29.97 20.33
C ILE A 156 -32.52 -29.53 20.50
N ASP A 157 -33.29 -30.20 21.37
CA ASP A 157 -34.69 -29.86 21.64
C ASP A 157 -34.87 -28.47 22.26
N ALA A 158 -33.94 -28.06 23.14
CA ALA A 158 -33.92 -26.71 23.70
C ALA A 158 -33.65 -25.68 22.60
N MET A 159 -32.68 -25.95 21.72
CA MET A 159 -32.31 -25.09 20.61
C MET A 159 -33.48 -24.78 19.67
N GLU A 160 -34.30 -25.78 19.33
CA GLU A 160 -35.46 -25.61 18.43
C GLU A 160 -36.60 -24.75 19.03
N ARG A 161 -36.62 -24.57 20.36
CA ARG A 161 -37.64 -23.76 21.06
C ARG A 161 -37.27 -22.28 21.16
N ILE A 162 -35.99 -21.95 20.99
CA ILE A 162 -35.53 -20.58 21.12
C ILE A 162 -36.05 -19.73 19.95
N ARG A 163 -36.47 -18.51 20.26
CA ARG A 163 -36.96 -17.52 19.30
C ARG A 163 -36.10 -16.27 19.40
N PRO A 164 -35.40 -15.87 18.32
CA PRO A 164 -34.58 -14.66 18.36
C PRO A 164 -35.44 -13.40 18.56
N GLN A 165 -35.05 -12.57 19.52
CA GLN A 165 -35.65 -11.28 19.86
C GLN A 165 -34.71 -10.53 20.81
N GLY A 166 -34.62 -9.20 20.71
CA GLY A 166 -33.95 -8.36 21.72
C GLY A 166 -32.55 -7.88 21.32
N SER A 167 -31.78 -7.41 22.32
CA SER A 167 -30.53 -6.65 22.13
C SER A 167 -29.27 -7.48 22.47
N THR A 168 -28.06 -7.01 22.20
CA THR A 168 -26.81 -7.77 22.39
C THR A 168 -26.01 -7.25 23.59
N LYS A 169 -26.09 -7.89 24.76
CA LYS A 169 -25.26 -7.57 25.95
C LYS A 169 -24.45 -8.78 26.39
N TYR A 170 -23.12 -8.63 26.50
CA TYR A 170 -22.22 -9.75 26.81
C TYR A 170 -22.16 -10.12 28.31
N ASP A 171 -22.31 -9.14 29.21
CA ASP A 171 -22.18 -9.37 30.64
C ASP A 171 -23.24 -10.33 31.20
N PRO A 172 -24.55 -10.19 30.89
CA PRO A 172 -25.59 -11.06 31.44
C PRO A 172 -25.34 -12.57 31.25
N PRO A 173 -25.12 -13.11 30.03
CA PRO A 173 -24.89 -14.55 29.84
C PRO A 173 -23.62 -15.07 30.54
N LEU A 174 -22.70 -14.20 30.94
CA LEU A 174 -21.43 -14.59 31.57
C LEU A 174 -21.43 -14.40 33.09
N LEU A 175 -21.97 -13.29 33.56
CA LEU A 175 -21.83 -12.79 34.94
C LEU A 175 -23.10 -12.90 35.78
N ASP A 176 -24.26 -13.23 35.20
CA ASP A 176 -25.49 -13.41 35.96
C ASP A 176 -25.29 -14.35 37.16
N SER A 177 -25.80 -13.93 38.32
CA SER A 177 -25.52 -14.55 39.60
C SER A 177 -26.17 -15.92 39.82
N LEU A 178 -27.15 -16.27 38.98
CA LEU A 178 -27.92 -17.51 39.05
C LEU A 178 -27.66 -18.40 37.83
N ILE A 179 -27.72 -17.83 36.62
CA ILE A 179 -27.74 -18.56 35.35
C ILE A 179 -26.60 -18.15 34.39
N GLY A 180 -25.71 -17.26 34.80
CA GLY A 180 -24.52 -16.91 34.02
C GLY A 180 -23.59 -18.11 33.86
N ALA A 181 -22.95 -18.25 32.70
CA ALA A 181 -22.12 -19.40 32.38
C ALA A 181 -20.98 -19.64 33.39
N ILE A 182 -20.35 -18.57 33.89
CA ILE A 182 -19.30 -18.68 34.92
C ILE A 182 -19.89 -19.22 36.23
N LYS A 183 -21.10 -18.80 36.59
CA LYS A 183 -21.79 -19.29 37.79
C LYS A 183 -22.13 -20.77 37.65
N LEU A 184 -22.71 -21.18 36.53
CA LEU A 184 -23.06 -22.57 36.25
C LEU A 184 -21.82 -23.48 36.31
N LEU A 185 -20.71 -23.07 35.69
CA LEU A 185 -19.46 -23.84 35.70
C LEU A 185 -18.77 -23.85 37.08
N SER A 186 -18.90 -22.79 37.88
CA SER A 186 -18.32 -22.74 39.23
C SER A 186 -18.86 -23.82 40.17
N GLN A 187 -20.08 -24.32 39.91
CA GLN A 187 -20.75 -25.37 40.67
C GLN A 187 -20.31 -26.79 40.29
N LYS A 188 -19.59 -26.95 39.18
CA LYS A 188 -19.06 -28.25 38.74
C LYS A 188 -17.76 -28.59 39.45
N PRO A 189 -17.26 -29.83 39.42
CA PRO A 189 -15.91 -30.15 39.91
C PRO A 189 -14.81 -29.40 39.13
N ARG A 190 -13.63 -29.20 39.73
CA ARG A 190 -12.48 -28.47 39.13
C ARG A 190 -11.48 -29.41 38.43
N ASP A 191 -11.56 -30.70 38.73
CA ASP A 191 -10.79 -31.79 38.14
C ASP A 191 -11.28 -32.16 36.72
N VAL A 192 -12.45 -31.66 36.33
CA VAL A 192 -13.00 -31.75 34.98
C VAL A 192 -12.89 -30.39 34.30
N ARG A 193 -12.46 -30.34 33.04
CA ARG A 193 -12.28 -29.09 32.30
C ARG A 193 -13.59 -28.30 32.20
N ARG A 194 -13.50 -26.98 32.28
CA ARG A 194 -14.66 -26.07 32.21
C ARG A 194 -14.49 -25.14 31.02
N ILE A 195 -15.45 -25.16 30.11
CA ILE A 195 -15.32 -24.46 28.83
C ILE A 195 -16.57 -23.61 28.57
N ILE A 196 -16.35 -22.39 28.08
CA ILE A 196 -17.41 -21.54 27.54
C ILE A 196 -17.19 -21.43 26.03
N VAL A 197 -18.26 -21.62 25.26
CA VAL A 197 -18.28 -21.30 23.82
C VAL A 197 -19.30 -20.19 23.61
N PHE A 198 -18.82 -18.98 23.33
CA PHE A 198 -19.64 -17.78 23.16
C PHE A 198 -19.80 -17.44 21.69
N LEU A 199 -21.03 -17.35 21.20
CA LEU A 199 -21.34 -16.97 19.83
C LEU A 199 -22.23 -15.71 19.78
N THR A 200 -21.89 -14.77 18.89
CA THR A 200 -22.69 -13.58 18.59
C THR A 200 -22.53 -13.11 17.14
N ASP A 201 -23.51 -12.38 16.61
CA ASP A 201 -23.42 -11.64 15.34
C ASP A 201 -23.43 -10.11 15.55
N GLY A 202 -23.28 -9.65 16.79
CA GLY A 202 -23.40 -8.25 17.16
C GLY A 202 -22.24 -7.77 18.02
N GLN A 203 -21.94 -6.48 17.91
CA GLN A 203 -21.12 -5.77 18.90
C GLN A 203 -21.94 -5.60 20.19
N PRO A 204 -21.31 -5.51 21.37
CA PRO A 204 -22.05 -5.36 22.61
C PRO A 204 -22.67 -3.95 22.70
N ASP A 205 -23.95 -3.88 23.02
CA ASP A 205 -24.70 -2.62 23.20
C ASP A 205 -24.14 -1.75 24.35
N THR A 206 -23.47 -2.39 25.30
CA THR A 206 -22.83 -1.77 26.46
C THR A 206 -21.43 -2.34 26.63
N GLN A 207 -20.45 -1.50 26.98
CA GLN A 207 -19.07 -1.93 27.23
C GLN A 207 -19.02 -3.13 28.18
N PRO A 208 -18.47 -4.29 27.76
CA PRO A 208 -18.37 -5.47 28.62
C PRO A 208 -17.44 -5.25 29.80
N SER A 209 -17.72 -5.90 30.92
CA SER A 209 -16.86 -5.93 32.11
C SER A 209 -15.68 -6.91 31.91
N THR A 210 -14.90 -6.73 30.84
CA THR A 210 -13.89 -7.68 30.34
C THR A 210 -12.89 -8.13 31.39
N ASP A 211 -12.33 -7.20 32.18
CA ASP A 211 -11.36 -7.55 33.23
C ASP A 211 -11.99 -8.39 34.35
N THR A 212 -13.24 -8.10 34.71
CA THR A 212 -14.01 -8.90 35.67
C THR A 212 -14.27 -10.31 35.13
N ILE A 213 -14.65 -10.42 33.85
CA ILE A 213 -14.88 -11.71 33.18
C ILE A 213 -13.59 -12.53 33.18
N ILE A 214 -12.46 -11.95 32.74
CA ILE A 214 -11.14 -12.59 32.73
C ILE A 214 -10.75 -13.07 34.13
N ALA A 215 -10.88 -12.21 35.14
CA ALA A 215 -10.54 -12.54 36.52
C ALA A 215 -11.37 -13.71 37.05
N ARG A 216 -12.68 -13.73 36.77
CA ARG A 216 -13.57 -14.82 37.21
C ARG A 216 -13.31 -16.12 36.43
N CYS A 217 -13.13 -16.06 35.11
CA CYS A 217 -12.79 -17.25 34.32
C CYS A 217 -11.47 -17.88 34.79
N ARG A 218 -10.43 -17.07 35.04
CA ARG A 218 -9.16 -17.56 35.60
C ARG A 218 -9.32 -18.18 36.98
N ARG A 219 -10.06 -17.52 37.88
CA ARG A 219 -10.32 -18.03 39.23
C ARG A 219 -11.01 -19.39 39.21
N GLU A 220 -11.93 -19.60 38.26
CA GLU A 220 -12.69 -20.83 38.09
C GLU A 220 -12.06 -21.84 37.12
N ALA A 221 -10.85 -21.58 36.61
CA ALA A 221 -10.15 -22.41 35.62
C ALA A 221 -11.01 -22.70 34.37
N ILE A 222 -11.67 -21.66 33.84
CA ILE A 222 -12.54 -21.73 32.65
C ILE A 222 -11.76 -21.27 31.41
N THR A 223 -11.79 -22.09 30.36
CA THR A 223 -11.30 -21.73 29.01
C THR A 223 -12.43 -21.13 28.17
N PHE A 224 -12.19 -19.98 27.53
CA PHE A 224 -13.22 -19.25 26.79
C PHE A 224 -12.96 -19.23 25.28
N TYR A 225 -13.89 -19.75 24.49
CA TYR A 225 -13.88 -19.67 23.04
C TYR A 225 -14.90 -18.63 22.56
N ALA A 226 -14.51 -17.81 21.57
CA ALA A 226 -15.38 -16.79 20.99
C ALA A 226 -15.61 -17.03 19.49
N ILE A 227 -16.85 -16.90 19.05
CA ILE A 227 -17.24 -17.04 17.65
C ILE A 227 -18.05 -15.80 17.25
N THR A 228 -17.66 -15.13 16.16
CA THR A 228 -18.48 -14.09 15.52
C THR A 228 -19.02 -14.57 14.19
N VAL A 229 -20.29 -14.29 13.89
CA VAL A 229 -20.95 -14.68 12.63
C VAL A 229 -21.30 -13.45 11.82
N GLY A 230 -20.78 -13.34 10.60
CA GLY A 230 -21.08 -12.20 9.71
C GLY A 230 -20.35 -10.90 10.04
N LEU A 231 -19.44 -10.90 11.02
CA LEU A 231 -18.56 -9.78 11.34
C LEU A 231 -17.16 -10.22 11.79
N SER A 232 -16.22 -9.29 11.70
CA SER A 232 -14.88 -9.41 12.28
C SER A 232 -14.90 -9.58 13.80
N MET A 233 -13.88 -10.25 14.35
CA MET A 233 -13.77 -10.51 15.79
C MET A 233 -13.72 -9.21 16.61
N ASN A 234 -14.54 -9.14 17.65
CA ASN A 234 -14.54 -8.05 18.61
C ASN A 234 -13.29 -8.09 19.51
N GLY A 235 -12.70 -6.92 19.79
CA GLY A 235 -11.46 -6.82 20.57
C GLY A 235 -11.57 -7.26 22.03
N GLU A 236 -12.73 -7.08 22.67
CA GLU A 236 -12.97 -7.53 24.05
C GLU A 236 -13.12 -9.07 24.11
N LEU A 237 -13.83 -9.68 23.16
CA LEU A 237 -13.93 -11.14 23.05
C LEU A 237 -12.56 -11.79 22.76
N ASP A 238 -11.76 -11.19 21.87
CA ASP A 238 -10.38 -11.62 21.60
C ASP A 238 -9.52 -11.55 22.86
N ARG A 239 -9.63 -10.46 23.63
CA ARG A 239 -8.93 -10.28 24.90
C ARG A 239 -9.35 -11.33 25.93
N ILE A 240 -10.63 -11.64 26.08
CA ILE A 240 -11.13 -12.66 27.03
C ILE A 240 -10.63 -14.06 26.64
N ALA A 241 -10.76 -14.44 25.36
CA ALA A 241 -10.36 -15.74 24.87
C ALA A 241 -8.86 -15.97 25.08
N ARG A 242 -8.00 -15.04 24.63
CA ARG A 242 -6.54 -15.14 24.80
C ARG A 242 -6.13 -15.17 26.27
N ALA A 243 -6.74 -14.34 27.11
CA ALA A 243 -6.41 -14.26 28.52
C ALA A 243 -6.78 -15.52 29.33
N THR A 244 -7.66 -16.36 28.81
CA THR A 244 -8.15 -17.61 29.43
C THR A 244 -7.63 -18.87 28.72
N GLY A 245 -6.74 -18.72 27.73
CA GLY A 245 -6.15 -19.82 26.98
C GLY A 245 -7.07 -20.45 25.92
N GLY A 246 -8.15 -19.77 25.54
CA GLY A 246 -9.04 -20.19 24.45
C GLY A 246 -8.75 -19.48 23.12
N LYS A 247 -9.63 -19.69 22.13
CA LYS A 247 -9.44 -19.24 20.74
C LYS A 247 -10.62 -18.43 20.23
N THR A 248 -10.39 -17.63 19.19
CA THR A 248 -11.40 -16.78 18.54
C THR A 248 -11.57 -17.12 17.07
N PHE A 249 -12.81 -17.10 16.58
CA PHE A 249 -13.12 -17.41 15.20
C PHE A 249 -14.11 -16.39 14.61
N ALA A 250 -13.72 -15.72 13.53
CA ALA A 250 -14.63 -14.90 12.72
C ALA A 250 -15.13 -15.74 11.52
N VAL A 251 -16.44 -15.89 11.39
CA VAL A 251 -17.05 -16.83 10.46
C VAL A 251 -18.00 -16.12 9.51
N PHE A 252 -17.82 -16.37 8.21
CA PHE A 252 -18.61 -15.75 7.13
C PHE A 252 -19.38 -16.76 6.28
N THR A 253 -19.26 -18.06 6.57
CA THR A 253 -19.97 -19.13 5.85
C THR A 253 -20.50 -20.19 6.82
N LYS A 254 -21.64 -20.81 6.47
CA LYS A 254 -22.27 -21.90 7.23
C LYS A 254 -21.33 -23.09 7.45
N ASP A 255 -20.65 -23.52 6.39
CA ASP A 255 -19.75 -24.68 6.44
C ASP A 255 -18.58 -24.44 7.38
N ARG A 256 -18.01 -23.22 7.36
CA ARG A 256 -16.95 -22.85 8.29
C ARG A 256 -17.46 -22.81 9.74
N LEU A 257 -18.71 -22.37 9.97
CA LEU A 257 -19.29 -22.37 11.32
C LEU A 257 -19.41 -23.80 11.88
N LYS A 258 -19.93 -24.73 11.06
CA LYS A 258 -20.03 -26.14 11.41
C LYS A 258 -18.66 -26.75 11.70
N GLU A 259 -17.67 -26.44 10.85
CA GLU A 259 -16.29 -26.88 11.05
C GLU A 259 -15.71 -26.37 12.37
N ILE A 260 -15.87 -25.08 12.69
CA ILE A 260 -15.39 -24.50 13.96
C ILE A 260 -16.06 -25.15 15.17
N TYR A 261 -17.38 -25.30 15.17
CA TYR A 261 -18.08 -25.98 16.27
C TYR A 261 -17.63 -27.43 16.44
N ARG A 262 -17.48 -28.17 15.33
CA ARG A 262 -16.90 -29.52 15.34
C ARG A 262 -15.50 -29.53 15.94
N LEU A 263 -14.63 -28.60 15.54
CA LEU A 263 -13.27 -28.49 16.07
C LEU A 263 -13.24 -28.20 17.56
N ILE A 264 -14.06 -27.28 18.06
CA ILE A 264 -14.15 -26.99 19.49
C ILE A 264 -14.67 -28.21 20.27
N ALA A 265 -15.68 -28.92 19.75
CA ALA A 265 -16.19 -30.15 20.36
C ALA A 265 -15.12 -31.23 20.50
N LEU A 266 -14.30 -31.42 19.46
CA LEU A 266 -13.21 -32.39 19.46
C LEU A 266 -12.02 -31.93 20.32
N GLU A 267 -11.65 -30.65 20.29
CA GLU A 267 -10.57 -30.10 21.12
C GLU A 267 -10.91 -30.17 22.62
N ALA A 268 -12.19 -30.02 22.97
CA ALA A 268 -12.68 -30.11 24.34
C ALA A 268 -12.49 -31.48 25.01
N ILE A 269 -12.01 -32.51 24.30
CA ILE A 269 -12.01 -33.93 24.72
C ILE A 269 -10.78 -34.72 24.22
N ILE A 270 -9.84 -34.11 23.49
CA ILE A 270 -8.66 -34.85 23.03
C ILE A 270 -7.71 -35.17 24.20
N ARG A 271 -7.25 -36.43 24.28
CA ARG A 271 -6.22 -36.86 25.24
C ARG A 271 -4.81 -36.55 24.75
N TYR A 272 -4.61 -36.50 23.43
CA TYR A 272 -3.32 -36.21 22.82
C TYR A 272 -3.44 -35.00 21.90
N LYS A 273 -2.61 -33.98 22.16
CA LYS A 273 -2.45 -32.83 21.26
C LYS A 273 -1.36 -33.17 20.26
N CYS A 274 -1.76 -33.41 19.02
CA CYS A 274 -0.84 -33.75 17.95
C CYS A 274 -0.62 -32.56 17.01
N TYR A 275 0.61 -32.42 16.53
CA TYR A 275 1.04 -31.32 15.68
C TYR A 275 1.84 -31.84 14.49
N LEU A 276 1.61 -31.20 13.35
CA LEU A 276 2.49 -31.24 12.19
C LEU A 276 3.32 -29.95 12.20
N GLU A 277 4.63 -30.08 12.14
CA GLU A 277 5.56 -28.96 12.01
C GLU A 277 6.38 -29.10 10.73
N TRP A 278 6.52 -28.04 9.95
CA TRP A 278 7.37 -28.03 8.75
C TRP A 278 8.03 -26.68 8.56
N ILE A 279 9.06 -26.60 7.71
CA ILE A 279 9.76 -25.35 7.39
C ILE A 279 9.23 -24.82 6.07
N ALA A 280 8.37 -23.80 6.12
CA ALA A 280 7.79 -23.18 4.94
C ALA A 280 8.85 -22.42 4.11
N PRO A 281 8.76 -22.46 2.76
CA PRO A 281 9.65 -21.68 1.90
C PRO A 281 9.36 -20.18 2.03
N TRP A 282 10.39 -19.35 1.86
CA TRP A 282 10.25 -17.89 1.78
C TRP A 282 9.41 -17.45 0.57
N SER A 283 8.85 -16.24 0.64
CA SER A 283 8.08 -15.58 -0.43
C SER A 283 8.94 -14.55 -1.15
N CYS A 284 8.74 -14.32 -2.45
CA CYS A 284 9.40 -13.22 -3.16
C CYS A 284 8.48 -12.00 -3.30
N THR A 285 7.17 -12.22 -3.34
CA THR A 285 6.16 -11.17 -3.46
C THR A 285 5.09 -11.30 -2.37
N GLU A 286 4.31 -10.23 -2.18
CA GLU A 286 3.16 -10.22 -1.27
C GLU A 286 2.12 -11.28 -1.65
N ARG A 287 1.93 -11.54 -2.95
CA ARG A 287 1.03 -12.58 -3.45
C ARG A 287 1.48 -13.98 -3.06
N ASP A 288 2.78 -14.22 -3.00
CA ASP A 288 3.35 -15.53 -2.63
C ASP A 288 3.20 -15.85 -1.14
N ARG A 289 2.67 -14.93 -0.32
CA ARG A 289 2.43 -15.16 1.11
C ARG A 289 1.18 -16.00 1.36
N ILE A 290 0.27 -16.11 0.40
CA ILE A 290 -0.92 -16.95 0.52
C ILE A 290 -0.51 -18.42 0.32
N ARG A 291 -0.69 -19.25 1.35
CA ARG A 291 -0.23 -20.64 1.38
C ARG A 291 -1.40 -21.60 1.50
N ASN A 292 -1.50 -22.51 0.54
CA ASN A 292 -2.45 -23.62 0.53
C ASN A 292 -1.71 -24.90 0.92
N VAL A 293 -2.04 -25.46 2.06
CA VAL A 293 -1.47 -26.70 2.60
C VAL A 293 -2.44 -27.83 2.34
N ALA A 294 -1.95 -28.93 1.78
CA ALA A 294 -2.67 -30.19 1.62
C ALA A 294 -1.90 -31.28 2.36
N VAL A 295 -2.57 -31.99 3.26
CA VAL A 295 -2.02 -33.12 4.01
C VAL A 295 -2.87 -34.35 3.74
N SER A 296 -2.21 -35.42 3.31
CA SER A 296 -2.79 -36.75 3.22
C SER A 296 -2.29 -37.60 4.39
N PHE A 297 -3.21 -38.07 5.23
CA PHE A 297 -2.93 -39.04 6.28
C PHE A 297 -3.11 -40.45 5.71
N LEU A 298 -2.00 -41.19 5.59
CA LEU A 298 -1.84 -42.40 4.79
C LEU A 298 -2.13 -43.69 5.55
N ARG A 299 -2.11 -43.65 6.88
CA ARG A 299 -2.38 -44.80 7.75
C ARG A 299 -3.79 -45.39 7.58
N PRO A 300 -4.89 -44.61 7.53
CA PRO A 300 -6.23 -45.14 7.24
C PRO A 300 -6.37 -45.64 5.80
N THR A 301 -7.26 -46.60 5.56
CA THR A 301 -7.58 -47.11 4.22
C THR A 301 -9.09 -46.93 3.95
N PRO A 302 -9.49 -46.03 3.02
CA PRO A 302 -8.66 -45.17 2.18
C PRO A 302 -7.95 -44.04 2.97
N PRO A 303 -6.83 -43.50 2.45
CA PRO A 303 -6.17 -42.33 3.02
C PRO A 303 -7.12 -41.14 3.17
N MET A 304 -6.98 -40.41 4.26
CA MET A 304 -7.80 -39.23 4.53
C MET A 304 -7.03 -37.96 4.16
N ASN A 305 -7.72 -36.96 3.61
CA ASN A 305 -7.10 -35.70 3.19
C ASN A 305 -7.66 -34.54 4.01
N ALA A 306 -6.80 -33.59 4.35
CA ALA A 306 -7.19 -32.33 4.95
C ALA A 306 -6.42 -31.19 4.28
N THR A 307 -7.06 -30.05 4.16
CA THR A 307 -6.46 -28.84 3.60
C THR A 307 -6.58 -27.68 4.57
N LEU A 308 -5.62 -26.77 4.53
CA LEU A 308 -5.58 -25.57 5.33
C LEU A 308 -5.03 -24.42 4.46
N GLN A 309 -5.57 -23.23 4.60
CA GLN A 309 -5.00 -22.02 4.01
C GLN A 309 -4.55 -21.08 5.11
N TYR A 310 -3.37 -20.49 4.95
CA TYR A 310 -2.86 -19.46 5.85
C TYR A 310 -2.11 -18.37 5.07
N ILE A 311 -1.90 -17.21 5.69
CA ILE A 311 -1.10 -16.12 5.15
C ILE A 311 0.21 -16.08 5.93
N ALA A 312 1.34 -16.36 5.28
CA ALA A 312 2.67 -16.21 5.88
C ALA A 312 2.86 -14.75 6.33
N PRO A 313 3.60 -14.47 7.41
CA PRO A 313 3.69 -13.12 7.96
C PRO A 313 4.56 -12.20 7.06
N PRO A 314 4.46 -10.86 7.13
CA PRO A 314 5.16 -9.96 6.19
C PRO A 314 6.69 -10.16 6.14
N GLN A 315 7.30 -10.55 7.25
CA GLN A 315 8.73 -10.89 7.31
C GLN A 315 9.12 -12.12 6.49
N SER A 316 8.17 -12.91 5.98
CA SER A 316 8.43 -14.05 5.10
C SER A 316 8.86 -13.65 3.69
N ILE A 317 8.82 -12.36 3.34
CA ILE A 317 9.30 -11.87 2.04
C ILE A 317 10.81 -11.72 2.07
N ALA A 318 11.49 -12.52 1.27
CA ALA A 318 12.91 -12.45 1.05
C ALA A 318 13.20 -11.56 -0.17
N ARG A 319 14.14 -10.60 -0.03
CA ARG A 319 14.63 -9.80 -1.15
C ARG A 319 16.09 -9.37 -0.94
N LEU A 320 16.76 -9.05 -2.05
CA LEU A 320 18.03 -8.32 -2.02
C LEU A 320 17.73 -6.84 -2.23
N GLU A 321 18.04 -6.02 -1.23
CA GLU A 321 18.04 -4.57 -1.38
C GLU A 321 19.37 -4.15 -1.99
N VAL A 322 19.33 -3.77 -3.27
CA VAL A 322 20.51 -3.35 -4.03
C VAL A 322 20.49 -1.83 -4.22
N THR A 323 21.53 -1.16 -3.75
CA THR A 323 21.70 0.29 -3.91
C THR A 323 22.99 0.59 -4.66
N PRO A 324 22.94 1.40 -5.74
CA PRO A 324 21.73 1.92 -6.39
C PRO A 324 20.97 0.83 -7.17
N GLN A 325 19.65 1.00 -7.36
CA GLN A 325 18.82 0.10 -8.19
C GLN A 325 19.16 0.19 -9.70
N VAL A 326 19.74 1.32 -10.11
CA VAL A 326 20.33 1.52 -11.43
C VAL A 326 21.71 2.12 -11.24
N ALA A 327 22.75 1.39 -11.61
CA ALA A 327 24.12 1.86 -11.50
C ALA A 327 24.48 2.72 -12.73
N TYR A 328 24.62 4.03 -12.52
CA TYR A 328 25.05 4.97 -13.55
C TYR A 328 26.56 5.22 -13.47
N PHE A 329 27.26 4.97 -14.57
CA PHE A 329 28.71 5.03 -14.67
C PHE A 329 29.21 6.31 -15.34
N GLY A 330 28.32 7.24 -15.69
CA GLY A 330 28.70 8.45 -16.42
C GLY A 330 29.08 8.19 -17.88
N ASN A 331 29.64 9.22 -18.52
CA ASN A 331 30.10 9.20 -19.90
C ASN A 331 31.63 9.39 -20.01
N PRO A 332 32.45 8.43 -19.53
CA PRO A 332 33.90 8.53 -19.63
C PRO A 332 34.38 8.63 -21.09
N ASN A 333 35.60 9.17 -21.29
CA ASN A 333 36.22 9.17 -22.61
C ASN A 333 36.54 7.73 -23.07
N PRO A 334 36.51 7.43 -24.38
CA PRO A 334 36.89 6.09 -24.83
C PRO A 334 38.29 5.70 -24.36
N GLY A 335 38.45 4.46 -23.91
CA GLY A 335 39.66 3.94 -23.28
C GLY A 335 39.77 4.26 -21.78
N THR A 336 38.89 5.09 -21.21
CA THR A 336 38.81 5.34 -19.76
C THR A 336 37.66 4.58 -19.12
N SER A 337 37.77 4.32 -17.82
CA SER A 337 36.81 3.55 -17.06
C SER A 337 36.33 4.28 -15.80
N THR A 338 35.13 3.95 -15.38
CA THR A 338 34.49 4.45 -14.16
C THR A 338 33.94 3.27 -13.37
N THR A 339 33.85 3.43 -12.05
CA THR A 339 33.41 2.37 -11.16
C THR A 339 32.24 2.81 -10.30
N VAL A 340 31.31 1.90 -10.03
CA VAL A 340 30.23 2.09 -9.07
C VAL A 340 30.32 0.96 -8.05
N LYS A 341 30.36 1.35 -6.77
CA LYS A 341 30.26 0.42 -5.65
C LYS A 341 28.78 0.17 -5.37
N LEU A 342 28.39 -1.11 -5.36
CA LEU A 342 27.02 -1.53 -5.02
C LEU A 342 26.96 -1.84 -3.52
N SER A 343 25.79 -1.67 -2.91
CA SER A 343 25.48 -2.15 -1.57
C SER A 343 24.32 -3.13 -1.68
N ILE A 344 24.57 -4.41 -1.46
CA ILE A 344 23.59 -5.49 -1.50
C ILE A 344 23.32 -5.95 -0.07
N LYS A 345 22.07 -5.84 0.37
CA LYS A 345 21.63 -6.29 1.70
C LYS A 345 20.54 -7.34 1.59
N ALA A 346 20.72 -8.48 2.26
CA ALA A 346 19.65 -9.47 2.37
C ALA A 346 18.61 -9.04 3.41
N VAL A 347 17.33 -9.13 3.06
CA VAL A 347 16.21 -8.81 3.95
C VAL A 347 15.24 -9.99 4.00
N GLY A 348 14.71 -10.28 5.20
CA GLY A 348 13.79 -11.37 5.46
C GLY A 348 14.50 -12.71 5.68
N ALA A 349 15.28 -13.17 4.69
CA ALA A 349 15.87 -14.51 4.66
C ALA A 349 17.36 -14.51 4.34
N PRO A 350 18.11 -15.57 4.74
CA PRO A 350 19.42 -15.85 4.18
C PRO A 350 19.32 -16.04 2.66
N MET A 351 20.16 -15.33 1.91
CA MET A 351 20.19 -15.36 0.45
C MET A 351 21.41 -16.13 -0.04
N GLN A 352 21.19 -17.22 -0.77
CA GLN A 352 22.27 -17.97 -1.41
C GLN A 352 22.59 -17.33 -2.74
N ILE A 353 23.74 -16.68 -2.88
CA ILE A 353 24.19 -16.12 -4.16
C ILE A 353 24.98 -17.18 -4.90
N THR A 354 24.46 -17.68 -6.02
CA THR A 354 25.10 -18.72 -6.84
C THR A 354 25.85 -18.16 -8.04
N GLY A 355 25.48 -16.97 -8.51
CA GLY A 355 26.08 -16.35 -9.69
C GLY A 355 25.78 -14.85 -9.76
N VAL A 356 26.65 -14.13 -10.47
CA VAL A 356 26.49 -12.69 -10.73
C VAL A 356 26.73 -12.31 -12.20
N PRO A 357 26.00 -12.92 -13.16
CA PRO A 357 26.21 -12.63 -14.58
C PRO A 357 25.83 -11.20 -14.94
N ILE A 358 26.63 -10.61 -15.84
CA ILE A 358 26.31 -9.35 -16.52
C ILE A 358 25.96 -9.65 -17.98
N VAL A 359 24.81 -9.19 -18.44
CA VAL A 359 24.37 -9.40 -19.83
C VAL A 359 23.98 -8.06 -20.47
N PRO A 360 24.65 -7.62 -21.55
CA PRO A 360 25.86 -8.18 -22.17
C PRO A 360 27.16 -7.83 -21.41
N THR A 361 28.19 -8.69 -21.51
CA THR A 361 29.48 -8.56 -20.79
C THR A 361 30.47 -7.53 -21.37
N GLY A 362 30.23 -6.99 -22.57
CA GLY A 362 31.27 -6.34 -23.37
C GLY A 362 31.89 -5.07 -22.79
N TYR A 363 31.13 -4.28 -22.01
CA TYR A 363 31.59 -2.98 -21.49
C TYR A 363 31.65 -2.92 -19.96
N TYR A 364 31.20 -3.99 -19.30
CA TYR A 364 30.99 -4.02 -17.85
C TYR A 364 31.70 -5.23 -17.25
N THR A 365 32.44 -5.00 -16.18
CA THR A 365 33.16 -6.05 -15.46
C THR A 365 33.02 -5.84 -13.96
N ILE A 366 33.00 -6.93 -13.18
CA ILE A 366 33.11 -6.82 -11.72
C ILE A 366 34.60 -6.86 -11.38
N VAL A 367 35.12 -5.77 -10.85
CA VAL A 367 36.56 -5.58 -10.59
C VAL A 367 36.95 -5.89 -9.15
N ASP A 368 35.98 -5.86 -8.23
CA ASP A 368 36.15 -6.25 -6.85
C ASP A 368 34.88 -6.94 -6.34
N MET A 369 35.05 -8.13 -5.76
CA MET A 369 33.96 -8.92 -5.19
C MET A 369 33.85 -8.75 -3.66
N ALA A 370 34.56 -7.78 -3.07
CA ALA A 370 34.60 -7.53 -1.63
C ALA A 370 34.94 -8.79 -0.82
N GLY A 371 35.88 -9.59 -1.34
CA GLY A 371 36.37 -10.82 -0.70
C GLY A 371 35.43 -12.04 -0.75
N ARG A 372 34.33 -12.01 -1.52
CA ARG A 372 33.39 -13.15 -1.65
C ARG A 372 33.23 -13.63 -3.09
N THR A 373 33.43 -14.91 -3.35
CA THR A 373 33.17 -15.51 -4.67
C THR A 373 31.97 -16.45 -4.60
N PRO A 374 30.96 -16.32 -5.48
CA PRO A 374 29.85 -17.27 -5.54
C PRO A 374 30.34 -18.72 -5.73
N PRO A 375 29.72 -19.71 -5.06
CA PRO A 375 28.54 -19.57 -4.22
C PRO A 375 28.85 -19.12 -2.77
N PHE A 376 28.04 -18.23 -2.21
CA PHE A 376 28.08 -17.86 -0.78
C PHE A 376 26.70 -17.46 -0.25
N THR A 377 26.53 -17.46 1.07
CA THR A 377 25.28 -17.02 1.73
C THR A 377 25.42 -15.63 2.32
N LEU A 378 24.46 -14.75 2.06
CA LEU A 378 24.31 -13.45 2.71
C LEU A 378 23.22 -13.55 3.78
N GLN A 379 23.57 -13.32 5.05
CA GLN A 379 22.62 -13.39 6.16
C GLN A 379 21.71 -12.15 6.20
N PRO A 380 20.47 -12.25 6.74
CA PRO A 380 19.60 -11.07 6.89
C PRO A 380 20.30 -9.94 7.64
N GLY A 381 20.28 -8.74 7.09
CA GLY A 381 20.95 -7.56 7.66
C GLY A 381 22.42 -7.40 7.26
N GLU A 382 23.07 -8.46 6.78
CA GLU A 382 24.43 -8.41 6.25
C GLU A 382 24.49 -7.64 4.93
N VAL A 383 25.56 -6.86 4.75
CA VAL A 383 25.80 -6.06 3.55
C VAL A 383 27.03 -6.58 2.81
N TRP A 384 26.88 -6.81 1.51
CA TRP A 384 27.96 -7.16 0.59
C TRP A 384 28.13 -6.06 -0.44
N GLU A 385 29.37 -5.62 -0.67
CA GLU A 385 29.65 -4.40 -1.44
C GLU A 385 30.62 -4.58 -2.62
N PRO A 386 30.23 -5.31 -3.69
CA PRO A 386 31.06 -5.47 -4.88
C PRO A 386 31.16 -4.16 -5.67
N THR A 387 32.26 -4.02 -6.40
CA THR A 387 32.51 -2.88 -7.29
C THR A 387 32.45 -3.33 -8.74
N VAL A 388 31.57 -2.67 -9.50
CA VAL A 388 31.43 -2.86 -10.94
C VAL A 388 32.18 -1.74 -11.66
N GLN A 389 32.78 -2.03 -12.79
CA GLN A 389 33.46 -1.10 -13.67
C GLN A 389 32.76 -1.06 -15.03
N PHE A 390 32.60 0.14 -15.57
CA PHE A 390 32.28 0.39 -16.96
C PHE A 390 33.51 0.93 -17.68
N THR A 391 33.85 0.37 -18.84
CA THR A 391 34.91 0.89 -19.71
C THR A 391 34.30 1.36 -21.03
N GLN A 392 34.43 2.65 -21.34
CA GLN A 392 33.96 3.17 -22.61
C GLN A 392 34.90 2.67 -23.72
N GLN A 393 34.35 1.99 -24.73
CA GLN A 393 35.08 1.61 -25.94
C GLN A 393 34.40 2.20 -27.18
N GLY A 394 35.20 2.61 -28.16
CA GLY A 394 34.70 3.18 -29.41
C GLY A 394 33.89 4.46 -29.21
N SER A 395 32.77 4.59 -29.92
CA SER A 395 31.98 5.82 -29.92
C SER A 395 31.12 6.03 -28.67
N LYS A 396 30.98 7.30 -28.26
CA LYS A 396 30.16 7.72 -27.11
C LYS A 396 28.66 7.54 -27.42
N GLN A 397 28.15 6.37 -27.09
CA GLN A 397 26.73 6.01 -27.15
C GLN A 397 26.27 5.56 -25.77
N TYR A 398 24.95 5.51 -25.54
CA TYR A 398 24.45 4.84 -24.34
C TYR A 398 24.74 3.33 -24.44
N ARG A 399 25.07 2.73 -23.29
CA ARG A 399 25.30 1.29 -23.11
C ARG A 399 24.51 0.84 -21.91
N GLN A 400 23.78 -0.26 -22.07
CA GLN A 400 22.99 -0.86 -20.99
C GLN A 400 23.36 -2.33 -20.84
N ALA A 401 23.41 -2.80 -19.59
CA ALA A 401 23.48 -4.21 -19.26
C ALA A 401 22.61 -4.50 -18.03
N THR A 402 22.31 -5.77 -17.81
CA THR A 402 21.64 -6.26 -16.61
C THR A 402 22.65 -7.06 -15.79
N LEU A 403 22.80 -6.70 -14.51
CA LEU A 403 23.50 -7.52 -13.52
C LEU A 403 22.46 -8.30 -12.73
N THR A 404 22.53 -9.62 -12.78
CA THR A 404 21.63 -10.51 -12.05
C THR A 404 22.37 -11.15 -10.89
N PHE A 405 21.81 -11.06 -9.69
CA PHE A 405 22.21 -11.83 -8.52
C PHE A 405 21.37 -13.11 -8.52
N GLU A 406 21.94 -14.18 -9.07
CA GLU A 406 21.30 -15.50 -9.12
C GLU A 406 21.35 -16.13 -7.73
N GLY A 407 20.26 -16.77 -7.32
CA GLY A 407 20.19 -17.31 -5.98
C GLY A 407 18.81 -17.67 -5.46
N ASP A 408 18.81 -18.44 -4.36
CA ASP A 408 17.63 -18.78 -3.58
C ASP A 408 17.47 -17.85 -2.37
N PRO A 409 16.24 -17.54 -1.94
CA PRO A 409 14.96 -17.89 -2.55
C PRO A 409 14.53 -17.03 -3.75
N CYS A 410 15.12 -15.84 -3.96
CA CYS A 410 14.62 -14.87 -4.93
C CYS A 410 15.78 -14.22 -5.73
N PRO A 411 15.91 -14.50 -7.03
CA PRO A 411 16.89 -13.81 -7.86
C PRO A 411 16.51 -12.32 -7.99
N THR A 412 17.52 -11.45 -8.03
CA THR A 412 17.32 -10.00 -8.15
C THR A 412 18.21 -9.46 -9.25
N SER A 413 17.73 -8.52 -10.05
CA SER A 413 18.51 -7.90 -11.11
C SER A 413 18.51 -6.38 -10.99
N ILE A 414 19.61 -5.75 -11.39
CA ILE A 414 19.71 -4.30 -11.53
C ILE A 414 20.17 -3.91 -12.94
N THR A 415 19.86 -2.68 -13.33
CA THR A 415 20.29 -2.12 -14.61
C THR A 415 21.61 -1.38 -14.45
N LEU A 416 22.54 -1.60 -15.37
CA LEU A 416 23.82 -0.88 -15.48
C LEU A 416 23.73 0.07 -16.69
N ILE A 417 24.10 1.35 -16.51
CA ILE A 417 24.05 2.38 -17.56
C ILE A 417 25.36 3.15 -17.61
N GLY A 418 26.00 3.16 -18.77
CA GLY A 418 27.26 3.85 -19.04
C GLY A 418 27.26 4.50 -20.41
N GLY A 419 28.11 5.51 -20.59
CA GLY A 419 28.14 6.34 -21.79
C GLY A 419 27.12 7.48 -21.69
N VAL A 420 26.49 7.83 -22.81
CA VAL A 420 25.50 8.93 -22.85
C VAL A 420 24.30 8.59 -21.94
N SER A 421 23.80 9.60 -21.23
CA SER A 421 22.69 9.48 -20.28
C SER A 421 21.45 8.84 -20.91
N LYS A 422 20.86 7.88 -20.19
CA LYS A 422 19.59 7.23 -20.52
C LYS A 422 18.67 7.34 -19.32
N ALA A 423 17.60 8.12 -19.43
CA ALA A 423 16.57 8.17 -18.39
C ALA A 423 16.04 6.76 -18.08
N ILE A 424 15.82 6.46 -16.81
CA ILE A 424 15.08 5.28 -16.35
C ILE A 424 14.14 5.72 -15.23
N VAL A 425 12.84 5.47 -15.36
CA VAL A 425 11.84 5.77 -14.34
C VAL A 425 11.89 4.68 -13.27
N LEU A 426 12.11 5.08 -12.01
CA LEU A 426 12.15 4.15 -10.87
C LEU A 426 10.81 4.10 -10.12
N SER A 427 10.11 5.23 -10.07
CA SER A 427 8.88 5.39 -9.31
C SER A 427 8.17 6.67 -9.78
N PRO A 428 6.84 6.66 -9.91
CA PRO A 428 5.99 5.49 -10.10
C PRO A 428 6.43 4.68 -11.32
N ASN A 429 6.45 3.35 -11.20
CA ASN A 429 6.80 2.46 -12.31
C ASN A 429 5.68 1.47 -12.69
N GLY A 430 4.54 1.52 -12.00
CA GLY A 430 3.29 0.88 -12.38
C GLY A 430 2.73 -0.09 -11.33
N GLY A 431 1.40 -0.21 -11.31
CA GLY A 431 0.66 -1.01 -10.33
C GLY A 431 0.46 -0.34 -8.96
N GLU A 432 1.18 0.74 -8.66
CA GLU A 432 1.02 1.46 -7.40
C GLU A 432 -0.34 2.16 -7.32
N LEU A 433 -0.78 2.42 -6.09
CA LEU A 433 -1.96 3.20 -5.77
C LEU A 433 -1.52 4.42 -4.96
N PHE A 434 -1.73 5.60 -5.51
CA PHE A 434 -1.49 6.87 -4.83
C PHE A 434 -2.80 7.58 -4.53
N SER A 435 -2.72 8.51 -3.59
CA SER A 435 -3.80 9.41 -3.24
C SER A 435 -3.66 10.73 -3.99
N THR A 436 -4.76 11.37 -4.36
CA THR A 436 -4.77 12.77 -4.83
C THR A 436 -4.34 13.77 -3.73
N CYS A 437 -4.32 13.31 -2.48
CA CYS A 437 -4.01 14.10 -1.30
C CYS A 437 -2.52 14.24 -1.07
N ASP A 438 -1.79 13.18 -1.39
CA ASP A 438 -0.37 13.02 -1.11
C ASP A 438 0.47 13.46 -2.29
N SER A 439 1.70 13.83 -2.01
CA SER A 439 2.69 14.03 -3.07
C SER A 439 3.33 12.70 -3.42
N VAL A 440 3.47 12.47 -4.72
CA VAL A 440 4.15 11.33 -5.32
C VAL A 440 5.58 11.75 -5.62
N ASP A 441 6.55 11.02 -5.07
CA ASP A 441 7.96 11.22 -5.38
C ASP A 441 8.29 10.49 -6.69
N ILE A 442 8.39 11.26 -7.77
CA ILE A 442 8.85 10.80 -9.07
C ILE A 442 10.37 10.67 -8.98
N ARG A 443 10.90 9.47 -9.22
CA ARG A 443 12.34 9.17 -9.14
C ARG A 443 12.81 8.58 -10.45
N TRP A 444 14.00 8.98 -10.88
CA TRP A 444 14.63 8.48 -12.09
C TRP A 444 16.12 8.24 -11.89
N ALA A 445 16.73 7.49 -12.80
CA ALA A 445 18.15 7.19 -12.80
C ALA A 445 18.72 7.13 -14.23
N GLY A 446 19.99 6.71 -14.35
CA GLY A 446 20.71 6.60 -15.62
C GLY A 446 21.13 7.96 -16.23
N VAL A 447 21.08 9.01 -15.42
CA VAL A 447 21.38 10.41 -15.78
C VAL A 447 22.29 11.00 -14.69
N ASP A 448 23.18 11.92 -15.07
CA ASP A 448 23.97 12.68 -14.09
C ASP A 448 23.04 13.47 -13.15
N PRO A 449 23.24 13.47 -11.82
CA PRO A 449 22.38 14.18 -10.88
C PRO A 449 22.24 15.69 -11.14
N THR A 450 23.21 16.30 -11.81
CA THR A 450 23.21 17.73 -12.17
C THR A 450 22.54 18.02 -13.51
N GLN A 451 22.29 16.98 -14.33
CA GLN A 451 21.66 17.14 -15.64
C GLN A 451 20.14 17.28 -15.49
N GLY A 452 19.59 18.32 -16.13
CA GLY A 452 18.15 18.60 -16.10
C GLY A 452 17.32 17.67 -16.98
N VAL A 453 16.19 17.19 -16.47
CA VAL A 453 15.19 16.39 -17.19
C VAL A 453 13.83 17.07 -17.23
N ASP A 454 13.03 16.73 -18.24
CA ASP A 454 11.64 17.15 -18.37
C ASP A 454 10.72 15.97 -17.99
N ILE A 455 9.72 16.24 -17.16
CA ILE A 455 8.83 15.23 -16.58
C ILE A 455 7.41 15.48 -17.08
N TYR A 456 6.75 14.41 -17.52
CA TYR A 456 5.38 14.43 -18.04
C TYR A 456 4.54 13.36 -17.37
N TYR A 457 3.22 13.58 -17.39
CA TYR A 457 2.25 12.56 -17.03
C TYR A 457 1.19 12.38 -18.12
N ALA A 458 0.56 11.20 -18.15
CA ALA A 458 -0.60 10.93 -19.00
C ALA A 458 -1.71 10.28 -18.18
N LEU A 459 -2.97 10.62 -18.47
CA LEU A 459 -4.17 10.03 -17.83
C LEU A 459 -4.73 8.85 -18.63
N ASN A 460 -4.33 8.73 -19.89
CA ASN A 460 -4.69 7.69 -20.85
C ASN A 460 -3.47 6.79 -21.14
N GLY A 461 -2.67 6.50 -20.11
CA GLY A 461 -1.40 5.77 -20.24
C GLY A 461 -1.54 4.31 -20.70
N ASN A 462 -2.75 3.75 -20.71
CA ASN A 462 -3.04 2.43 -21.27
C ASN A 462 -3.24 2.45 -22.80
N GLN A 463 -3.32 3.63 -23.42
CA GLN A 463 -3.48 3.77 -24.87
C GLN A 463 -2.13 3.63 -25.59
N PRO A 464 -2.12 3.17 -26.86
CA PRO A 464 -0.89 3.07 -27.66
C PRO A 464 -0.14 4.41 -27.81
N ASN A 465 -0.87 5.53 -27.84
CA ASN A 465 -0.34 6.89 -27.93
C ASN A 465 -0.90 7.74 -26.78
N PRO A 466 -0.29 7.71 -25.58
CA PRO A 466 -0.72 8.52 -24.45
C PRO A 466 -0.59 10.02 -24.74
N THR A 467 -1.52 10.81 -24.21
CA THR A 467 -1.50 12.27 -24.31
C THR A 467 -0.72 12.82 -23.12
N TRP A 468 0.50 13.31 -23.40
CA TRP A 468 1.43 13.78 -22.37
C TRP A 468 1.17 15.23 -21.98
N GLN A 469 1.12 15.47 -20.67
CA GLN A 469 1.04 16.80 -20.07
C GLN A 469 2.30 17.08 -19.24
N PRO A 470 2.88 18.29 -19.32
CA PRO A 470 4.09 18.61 -18.57
C PRO A 470 3.80 18.68 -17.07
N ILE A 471 4.72 18.14 -16.27
CA ILE A 471 4.78 18.32 -14.82
C ILE A 471 5.80 19.41 -14.49
N ALA A 472 7.03 19.25 -14.98
CA ALA A 472 8.14 20.12 -14.68
C ALA A 472 9.23 19.97 -15.76
N GLN A 473 10.08 20.98 -15.92
CA GLN A 473 11.14 21.01 -16.93
C GLN A 473 12.49 21.36 -16.31
N ARG A 474 13.57 20.84 -16.91
CA ARG A 474 14.97 21.06 -16.49
C ARG A 474 15.24 20.74 -15.00
N ILE A 475 14.57 19.73 -14.46
CA ILE A 475 14.71 19.31 -13.06
C ILE A 475 15.96 18.43 -12.90
N SER A 476 16.78 18.73 -11.89
CA SER A 476 17.96 17.95 -11.49
C SER A 476 17.74 17.29 -10.13
N GLY A 477 18.66 16.44 -9.68
CA GLY A 477 18.62 15.80 -8.36
C GLY A 477 17.95 14.41 -8.32
N LEU A 478 17.63 13.81 -9.49
CA LEU A 478 17.10 12.44 -9.65
C LEU A 478 15.74 12.16 -8.98
N SER A 479 15.10 13.19 -8.43
CA SER A 479 13.77 13.09 -7.83
C SER A 479 13.00 14.39 -7.95
N TYR A 480 11.67 14.28 -8.04
CA TYR A 480 10.75 15.41 -8.07
C TYR A 480 9.47 15.05 -7.34
N ARG A 481 9.08 15.89 -6.39
CA ARG A 481 7.85 15.71 -5.61
C ARG A 481 6.69 16.36 -6.34
N TRP A 482 5.75 15.55 -6.80
CA TRP A 482 4.61 15.98 -7.62
C TRP A 482 3.28 15.66 -6.94
N LYS A 483 2.32 16.59 -6.96
CA LYS A 483 0.96 16.33 -6.50
C LYS A 483 0.06 16.03 -7.71
N PRO A 484 -0.51 14.83 -7.83
CA PRO A 484 -1.40 14.49 -8.94
C PRO A 484 -2.60 15.45 -9.03
N PRO A 485 -2.96 15.93 -10.22
CA PRO A 485 -3.99 16.96 -10.36
C PRO A 485 -5.42 16.43 -10.18
N GLN A 486 -5.66 15.13 -10.41
CA GLN A 486 -6.98 14.51 -10.29
C GLN A 486 -6.88 13.00 -10.08
N ALA A 487 -8.00 12.34 -9.81
CA ALA A 487 -8.07 10.89 -9.73
C ALA A 487 -8.11 10.27 -11.15
N GLY A 488 -7.51 9.08 -11.31
CA GLY A 488 -7.47 8.34 -12.57
C GLY A 488 -6.76 7.00 -12.41
N GLN A 489 -7.16 6.00 -13.21
CA GLN A 489 -6.64 4.63 -13.06
C GLN A 489 -5.50 4.29 -14.04
N ASN A 490 -5.27 5.12 -15.06
CA ASN A 490 -4.35 4.81 -16.15
C ASN A 490 -3.18 5.81 -16.21
N TYR A 491 -2.67 6.23 -15.04
CA TYR A 491 -1.56 7.17 -15.01
C TYR A 491 -0.29 6.52 -15.55
N ARG A 492 0.51 7.29 -16.29
CA ARG A 492 1.91 7.00 -16.61
C ARG A 492 2.77 8.23 -16.39
N ILE A 493 4.04 8.01 -16.04
CA ILE A 493 5.07 9.05 -15.99
C ILE A 493 6.06 8.84 -17.13
N ARG A 494 6.47 9.93 -17.76
CA ARG A 494 7.57 9.96 -18.73
C ARG A 494 8.63 10.94 -18.25
N VAL A 495 9.87 10.51 -18.26
CA VAL A 495 11.03 11.35 -17.97
C VAL A 495 11.87 11.44 -19.23
N VAL A 496 12.16 12.67 -19.65
CA VAL A 496 12.88 12.97 -20.89
C VAL A 496 14.16 13.73 -20.53
N VAL A 497 15.30 13.19 -20.93
CA VAL A 497 16.54 13.97 -21.08
C VAL A 497 16.44 14.67 -22.43
N PRO A 498 16.21 15.99 -22.47
CA PRO A 498 16.11 16.70 -23.74
C PRO A 498 17.43 16.59 -24.51
N PRO A 499 17.40 16.49 -25.85
CA PRO A 499 18.62 16.63 -26.64
C PRO A 499 19.25 17.99 -26.36
N ASP A 500 20.57 18.01 -26.22
CA ASP A 500 21.32 19.23 -25.92
C ASP A 500 22.36 19.48 -27.02
N SER A 501 22.70 20.75 -27.26
CA SER A 501 23.77 21.14 -28.17
C SER A 501 24.92 21.71 -27.36
N GLY A 502 26.07 21.05 -27.40
CA GLY A 502 27.19 21.40 -26.53
C GLY A 502 28.53 20.91 -27.04
N TYR A 503 29.59 21.24 -26.30
CA TYR A 503 30.91 20.69 -26.57
C TYR A 503 30.93 19.20 -26.22
N VAL A 504 31.20 18.36 -27.21
CA VAL A 504 31.21 16.89 -27.09
C VAL A 504 32.56 16.42 -26.55
N TRP A 505 33.65 16.97 -27.09
CA TRP A 505 35.02 16.69 -26.66
C TRP A 505 35.97 17.82 -27.07
N ALA A 506 37.12 17.89 -26.40
CA ALA A 506 38.24 18.75 -26.75
C ALA A 506 39.56 18.03 -26.48
N GLN A 507 40.53 18.20 -27.38
CA GLN A 507 41.88 17.65 -27.28
C GLN A 507 42.90 18.77 -27.36
N GLN A 508 44.00 18.59 -26.62
CA GLN A 508 45.13 19.51 -26.62
C GLN A 508 46.34 18.85 -27.31
N ILE A 509 46.95 19.57 -28.23
CA ILE A 509 48.27 19.26 -28.79
C ILE A 509 49.18 20.40 -28.36
N GLY A 510 50.17 20.12 -27.51
CA GLY A 510 50.88 21.18 -26.81
C GLY A 510 52.17 20.76 -26.13
N GLY A 511 53.08 21.73 -25.97
CA GLY A 511 54.38 21.58 -25.31
C GLY A 511 54.76 22.83 -24.53
N ALA A 512 56.03 22.94 -24.13
CA ALA A 512 56.50 24.13 -23.42
C ALA A 512 56.61 25.37 -24.33
N SER A 513 56.68 25.18 -25.65
CA SER A 513 56.92 26.22 -26.66
C SER A 513 55.65 26.60 -27.42
N PHE A 514 55.77 27.33 -28.54
CA PHE A 514 54.63 27.78 -29.34
C PHE A 514 54.24 26.75 -30.41
N ASP A 515 52.98 26.32 -30.34
CA ASP A 515 52.35 25.39 -31.26
C ASP A 515 51.14 26.07 -31.93
N THR A 516 50.90 25.74 -33.20
CA THR A 516 49.78 26.30 -33.98
C THR A 516 49.13 25.23 -34.84
N CYS A 517 47.82 25.34 -35.08
CA CYS A 517 47.09 24.47 -35.99
C CYS A 517 46.12 25.30 -36.82
N ARG A 518 46.14 25.08 -38.13
CA ARG A 518 45.53 26.01 -39.10
C ARG A 518 44.48 25.38 -39.99
N SER A 519 44.43 24.05 -40.05
CA SER A 519 43.54 23.35 -40.97
C SER A 519 42.97 22.09 -40.35
N ILE A 520 41.68 21.87 -40.58
CA ILE A 520 40.92 20.70 -40.16
C ILE A 520 40.10 20.17 -41.34
N VAL A 521 40.08 18.84 -41.53
CA VAL A 521 39.26 18.16 -42.55
C VAL A 521 38.67 16.87 -41.99
N LEU A 522 37.51 16.46 -42.52
CA LEU A 522 36.87 15.18 -42.24
C LEU A 522 37.15 14.22 -43.40
N ASP A 523 37.20 12.92 -43.13
CA ASP A 523 37.16 11.92 -44.19
C ASP A 523 35.78 11.83 -44.86
N SER A 524 35.69 11.16 -46.01
CA SER A 524 34.47 11.02 -46.81
C SER A 524 33.32 10.39 -46.03
N ARG A 525 33.64 9.51 -45.08
CA ARG A 525 32.68 8.83 -44.19
C ARG A 525 32.40 9.61 -42.89
N GLN A 526 33.12 10.70 -42.64
CA GLN A 526 33.02 11.54 -41.45
C GLN A 526 33.23 10.76 -40.13
N LEU A 527 34.06 9.72 -40.19
CA LEU A 527 34.47 8.91 -39.04
C LEU A 527 35.77 9.43 -38.42
N TYR A 528 36.56 10.20 -39.17
CA TYR A 528 37.87 10.68 -38.72
C TYR A 528 38.06 12.17 -39.00
N VAL A 529 38.74 12.82 -38.06
CA VAL A 529 39.10 14.23 -38.09
C VAL A 529 40.61 14.33 -38.28
N HIS A 530 41.06 15.06 -39.28
CA HIS A 530 42.48 15.30 -39.55
C HIS A 530 42.81 16.77 -39.31
N VAL A 531 43.92 17.03 -38.64
CA VAL A 531 44.43 18.37 -38.38
C VAL A 531 45.89 18.48 -38.74
N ALA A 532 46.33 19.65 -39.18
CA ALA A 532 47.74 19.93 -39.40
C ALA A 532 48.14 21.30 -38.86
N GLY A 533 49.39 21.37 -38.44
CA GLY A 533 49.94 22.52 -37.76
C GLY A 533 51.45 22.48 -37.67
N THR A 534 51.98 23.30 -36.78
CA THR A 534 53.41 23.47 -36.52
C THR A 534 53.64 23.42 -35.02
N PHE A 535 54.72 22.79 -34.57
CA PHE A 535 55.12 22.77 -33.17
C PHE A 535 56.60 23.11 -33.02
N ALA A 536 56.98 23.68 -31.88
CA ALA A 536 58.37 24.05 -31.59
C ALA A 536 58.97 23.17 -30.49
N ASN A 537 60.24 22.78 -30.64
CA ASN A 537 60.97 21.87 -29.76
C ASN A 537 60.33 20.48 -29.57
N SER A 538 59.21 20.39 -28.86
CA SER A 538 58.48 19.15 -28.61
C SER A 538 57.00 19.43 -28.33
N THR A 539 56.11 18.59 -28.82
CA THR A 539 54.66 18.66 -28.52
C THR A 539 54.14 17.29 -28.12
N SER A 540 53.05 17.25 -27.35
CA SER A 540 52.43 16.00 -26.93
C SER A 540 50.90 16.02 -26.98
N VAL A 541 50.32 14.87 -27.25
CA VAL A 541 48.87 14.63 -27.27
C VAL A 541 48.59 13.21 -26.79
N ASN A 542 47.67 13.03 -25.85
CA ASN A 542 47.29 11.74 -25.27
C ASN A 542 48.48 10.81 -24.95
N GLY A 543 49.55 11.38 -24.36
CA GLY A 543 50.77 10.64 -23.98
C GLY A 543 51.77 10.37 -25.12
N THR A 544 51.42 10.62 -26.38
CA THR A 544 52.36 10.54 -27.50
C THR A 544 53.12 11.85 -27.64
N THR A 545 54.45 11.81 -27.69
CA THR A 545 55.32 12.99 -27.79
C THR A 545 56.05 12.99 -29.13
N LEU A 546 56.09 14.15 -29.80
CA LEU A 546 56.91 14.43 -30.96
C LEU A 546 58.02 15.41 -30.58
N THR A 547 59.21 15.22 -31.16
CA THR A 547 60.37 16.12 -31.02
C THR A 547 60.70 16.68 -32.40
N SER A 548 61.00 17.97 -32.46
CA SER A 548 61.38 18.61 -33.72
C SER A 548 62.79 18.16 -34.14
N TYR A 549 63.00 17.98 -35.43
CA TYR A 549 64.30 17.80 -36.08
C TYR A 549 65.12 19.10 -36.10
N GLY A 550 64.49 20.24 -35.86
CA GLY A 550 65.07 21.59 -35.88
C GLY A 550 64.45 22.51 -34.83
N GLU A 551 64.12 23.73 -35.23
CA GLU A 551 63.50 24.73 -34.33
C GLU A 551 61.99 24.50 -34.19
N SER A 552 61.31 24.28 -35.32
CA SER A 552 59.89 23.96 -35.39
C SER A 552 59.64 23.05 -36.58
N ASP A 553 58.69 22.13 -36.46
CA ASP A 553 58.31 21.23 -37.54
C ASP A 553 56.81 21.20 -37.75
N MET A 554 56.41 20.74 -38.93
CA MET A 554 55.03 20.43 -39.19
C MET A 554 54.58 19.21 -38.38
N PHE A 555 53.31 19.18 -37.97
CA PHE A 555 52.65 17.96 -37.53
C PHE A 555 51.34 17.73 -38.30
N VAL A 556 50.97 16.45 -38.44
CA VAL A 556 49.65 16.01 -38.87
C VAL A 556 49.13 15.00 -37.87
N ALA A 557 47.88 15.14 -37.46
CA ALA A 557 47.22 14.25 -36.52
C ALA A 557 45.87 13.78 -37.08
N ARG A 558 45.51 12.54 -36.73
CA ARG A 558 44.20 11.95 -37.01
C ARG A 558 43.54 11.56 -35.71
N PHE A 559 42.29 11.99 -35.54
CA PHE A 559 41.40 11.60 -34.46
C PHE A 559 40.21 10.83 -35.01
N ASP A 560 39.58 9.98 -34.19
CA ASP A 560 38.24 9.47 -34.48
C ASP A 560 37.15 10.50 -34.16
N SER A 561 35.89 10.16 -34.43
CA SER A 561 34.71 11.01 -34.19
C SER A 561 34.50 11.42 -32.72
N ASP A 562 35.16 10.72 -31.79
CA ASP A 562 35.05 10.89 -30.34
C ASP A 562 36.27 11.61 -29.75
N GLY A 563 37.21 12.01 -30.61
CA GLY A 563 38.39 12.79 -30.23
C GLY A 563 39.54 11.93 -29.71
N ASN A 564 39.53 10.61 -29.92
CA ASN A 564 40.69 9.78 -29.57
C ASN A 564 41.75 9.91 -30.66
N LEU A 565 43.01 10.00 -30.24
CA LEU A 565 44.14 10.07 -31.15
C LEU A 565 44.37 8.71 -31.81
N ILE A 566 44.28 8.64 -33.13
CA ILE A 566 44.62 7.45 -33.92
C ILE A 566 46.12 7.43 -34.22
N TRP A 567 46.65 8.57 -34.69
CA TRP A 567 48.08 8.77 -34.87
C TRP A 567 48.42 10.27 -34.95
N ILE A 568 49.67 10.60 -34.65
CA ILE A 568 50.29 11.90 -34.93
C ILE A 568 51.69 11.69 -35.51
N ARG A 569 52.11 12.56 -36.43
CA ARG A 569 53.40 12.50 -37.13
C ARG A 569 53.96 13.90 -37.32
N ASN A 570 55.28 14.03 -37.27
CA ASN A 570 55.99 15.25 -37.65
C ASN A 570 56.67 15.10 -39.04
N GLY A 571 57.04 16.24 -39.62
CA GLY A 571 57.89 16.31 -40.79
C GLY A 571 58.68 17.62 -40.88
N GLY A 572 59.85 17.57 -41.49
CA GLY A 572 60.75 18.70 -41.59
C GLY A 572 62.23 18.29 -41.55
N GLY A 573 63.11 19.25 -41.33
CA GLY A 573 64.55 19.11 -41.25
C GLY A 573 65.11 19.95 -40.11
N ASN A 574 66.37 20.35 -40.23
CA ASN A 574 67.10 20.99 -39.12
C ASN A 574 66.85 22.50 -38.96
N ARG A 575 65.75 23.02 -39.52
CA ARG A 575 65.37 24.45 -39.46
C ARG A 575 63.87 24.55 -39.15
N SER A 576 63.32 25.77 -39.17
CA SER A 576 61.89 25.99 -38.93
C SER A 576 61.05 25.64 -40.18
N ASP A 577 60.17 24.66 -40.01
CA ASP A 577 59.28 24.11 -41.02
C ASP A 577 57.82 24.19 -40.55
N GLU A 578 56.87 24.34 -41.48
CA GLU A 578 55.48 24.66 -41.13
C GLU A 578 54.46 23.78 -41.85
N GLY A 579 53.50 23.26 -41.09
CA GLY A 579 52.29 22.63 -41.61
C GLY A 579 51.18 23.66 -41.75
N CYS A 580 50.83 24.02 -42.98
CA CYS A 580 49.88 25.09 -43.24
C CYS A 580 48.45 24.58 -43.39
N CYS A 581 48.24 23.59 -44.26
CA CYS A 581 46.90 23.32 -44.77
C CYS A 581 46.71 21.87 -45.24
N LEU A 582 45.46 21.38 -45.18
CA LEU A 582 45.04 20.01 -45.50
C LEU A 582 43.96 19.97 -46.57
N ALA A 583 44.03 18.99 -47.47
CA ALA A 583 42.92 18.58 -48.32
C ALA A 583 42.79 17.06 -48.30
N ILE A 584 41.59 16.55 -48.58
CA ILE A 584 41.34 15.13 -48.76
C ILE A 584 40.65 14.92 -50.11
N ASP A 585 41.03 13.87 -50.83
CA ASP A 585 40.34 13.49 -52.06
C ASP A 585 39.15 12.54 -51.78
N ASN A 586 38.43 12.15 -52.84
CA ASN A 586 37.28 11.24 -52.74
C ASN A 586 37.65 9.80 -52.32
N ASN A 587 38.95 9.46 -52.28
CA ASN A 587 39.46 8.14 -51.88
C ASN A 587 40.04 8.17 -50.45
N ASP A 588 39.78 9.24 -49.69
CA ASP A 588 40.34 9.48 -48.35
C ASP A 588 41.88 9.61 -48.32
N ASN A 589 42.51 9.97 -49.44
CA ASN A 589 43.92 10.31 -49.47
C ASN A 589 44.13 11.69 -48.87
N LEU A 590 45.03 11.80 -47.88
CA LEU A 590 45.28 13.04 -47.16
C LEU A 590 46.46 13.80 -47.78
N PHE A 591 46.23 15.04 -48.18
CA PHE A 591 47.25 15.92 -48.75
C PHE A 591 47.57 17.03 -47.75
N VAL A 592 48.85 17.17 -47.43
CA VAL A 592 49.37 18.16 -46.49
C VAL A 592 50.31 19.09 -47.22
N ALA A 593 50.06 20.39 -47.14
CA ALA A 593 50.93 21.40 -47.75
C ALA A 593 51.44 22.41 -46.72
N GLY A 594 52.62 22.94 -47.00
CA GLY A 594 53.33 23.82 -46.08
C GLY A 594 54.70 24.22 -46.63
N ILE A 595 55.58 24.65 -45.74
CA ILE A 595 56.94 25.04 -46.08
C ILE A 595 57.98 24.31 -45.25
N PHE A 596 59.21 24.24 -45.79
CA PHE A 596 60.39 23.86 -45.03
C PHE A 596 61.60 24.69 -45.47
N ARG A 597 62.54 24.95 -44.56
CA ARG A 597 63.67 25.88 -44.74
C ARG A 597 65.04 25.20 -44.75
N SER A 598 65.08 23.88 -44.62
CA SER A 598 66.30 23.07 -44.70
C SER A 598 66.61 22.62 -46.14
N PRO A 599 67.88 22.30 -46.46
CA PRO A 599 68.23 21.66 -47.74
C PRO A 599 67.64 20.24 -47.89
N THR A 600 67.43 19.56 -46.76
CA THR A 600 66.86 18.22 -46.67
C THR A 600 65.76 18.19 -45.61
N ALA A 601 64.61 17.62 -45.94
CA ALA A 601 63.51 17.41 -45.00
C ALA A 601 62.97 15.99 -45.11
N GLN A 602 62.45 15.47 -44.01
CA GLN A 602 61.86 14.15 -43.90
C GLN A 602 60.39 14.29 -43.55
N PHE A 603 59.51 13.65 -44.33
CA PHE A 603 58.08 13.57 -44.05
C PHE A 603 57.74 12.09 -43.89
N GLY A 604 57.56 11.63 -42.65
CA GLY A 604 57.46 10.21 -42.35
C GLY A 604 58.68 9.42 -42.85
N GLY A 605 58.48 8.51 -43.81
CA GLY A 605 59.55 7.73 -44.43
C GLY A 605 60.17 8.34 -45.69
N VAL A 606 59.64 9.45 -46.19
CA VAL A 606 60.09 10.06 -47.46
C VAL A 606 61.06 11.20 -47.16
N THR A 607 62.30 11.06 -47.62
CA THR A 607 63.31 12.14 -47.57
C THR A 607 63.29 12.93 -48.86
N VAL A 608 63.19 14.25 -48.77
CA VAL A 608 63.29 15.17 -49.90
C VAL A 608 64.55 16.02 -49.78
N THR A 609 65.24 16.21 -50.91
CA THR A 609 66.46 17.03 -50.99
C THR A 609 66.26 18.11 -52.06
N ARG A 610 66.65 19.35 -51.74
CA ARG A 610 66.66 20.46 -52.68
C ARG A 610 67.94 20.51 -53.50
N ALA A 611 67.80 20.86 -54.77
CA ALA A 611 68.94 21.08 -55.67
C ALA A 611 69.57 22.49 -55.51
N SER A 612 68.83 23.46 -54.98
CA SER A 612 69.31 24.82 -54.68
C SER A 612 69.71 24.91 -53.21
N THR A 613 70.96 25.31 -52.95
CA THR A 613 71.40 25.71 -51.60
C THR A 613 71.15 27.20 -51.32
N LEU A 614 70.65 27.94 -52.31
CA LEU A 614 70.36 29.37 -52.24
C LEU A 614 68.92 29.66 -51.78
N ASP A 615 68.07 28.65 -51.73
CA ASP A 615 66.68 28.80 -51.30
C ASP A 615 66.63 28.91 -49.78
N VAL A 616 65.86 29.89 -49.29
CA VAL A 616 65.64 30.10 -47.85
C VAL A 616 64.33 29.49 -47.36
N THR A 617 63.35 29.27 -48.26
CA THR A 617 62.04 28.69 -47.94
C THR A 617 61.47 27.93 -49.15
N ASN A 618 61.11 26.67 -48.95
CA ASN A 618 60.59 25.76 -49.97
C ASN A 618 59.16 25.34 -49.64
N ALA A 619 58.28 25.24 -50.64
CA ALA A 619 56.97 24.64 -50.49
C ALA A 619 57.06 23.11 -50.56
N TYR A 620 56.15 22.42 -49.87
CA TYR A 620 55.92 20.99 -50.06
C TYR A 620 54.42 20.68 -50.19
N LEU A 621 54.12 19.58 -50.87
CA LEU A 621 52.84 18.90 -50.91
C LEU A 621 53.09 17.42 -50.67
N ALA A 622 52.65 16.90 -49.53
CA ALA A 622 52.86 15.52 -49.12
C ALA A 622 51.53 14.75 -49.12
N LEU A 623 51.54 13.58 -49.77
CA LEU A 623 50.44 12.63 -49.76
C LEU A 623 50.67 11.61 -48.64
N TYR A 624 49.71 11.48 -47.74
CA TYR A 624 49.70 10.55 -46.62
C TYR A 624 48.66 9.45 -46.82
N ASN A 625 49.05 8.22 -46.49
CA ASN A 625 48.12 7.09 -46.43
C ASN A 625 47.33 7.06 -45.10
N SER A 626 46.36 6.14 -45.01
CA SER A 626 45.48 6.01 -43.83
C SER A 626 46.22 5.72 -42.51
N SER A 627 47.41 5.11 -42.57
CA SER A 627 48.28 4.81 -41.41
C SER A 627 49.13 6.01 -40.97
N GLY A 628 48.99 7.15 -41.64
CA GLY A 628 49.74 8.37 -41.35
C GLY A 628 51.16 8.36 -41.90
N ASN A 629 51.50 7.49 -42.84
CA ASN A 629 52.82 7.54 -43.48
C ASN A 629 52.73 8.35 -44.77
N ALA A 630 53.63 9.33 -44.94
CA ALA A 630 53.78 9.98 -46.24
C ALA A 630 54.27 8.95 -47.26
N VAL A 631 53.58 8.87 -48.40
CA VAL A 631 53.92 7.95 -49.50
C VAL A 631 54.55 8.69 -50.67
N GLN A 632 54.28 9.99 -50.82
CA GLN A 632 54.87 10.82 -51.85
C GLN A 632 54.95 12.28 -51.41
N VAL A 633 56.00 13.00 -51.81
CA VAL A 633 56.17 14.42 -51.53
C VAL A 633 56.62 15.16 -52.79
N ALA A 634 55.83 16.12 -53.23
CA ALA A 634 56.23 17.11 -54.23
C ALA A 634 56.78 18.35 -53.52
N VAL A 635 57.82 18.93 -54.09
CA VAL A 635 58.55 20.03 -53.45
C VAL A 635 58.56 21.19 -54.44
N GLY A 636 58.17 22.41 -54.04
CA GLY A 636 58.25 23.66 -54.82
C GLY A 636 59.35 24.62 -54.32
N GLY A 637 60.17 25.16 -55.22
CA GLY A 637 61.31 26.02 -54.86
C GLY A 637 62.18 26.36 -56.07
N GLY A 638 63.38 26.85 -55.82
CA GLY A 638 64.35 27.24 -56.83
C GLY A 638 65.02 26.05 -57.51
N SER A 639 65.82 26.36 -58.52
CA SER A 639 66.65 25.40 -59.26
C SER A 639 68.11 25.49 -58.80
N SER A 640 68.98 24.58 -59.22
CA SER A 640 70.41 24.62 -58.85
C SER A 640 71.11 25.94 -59.20
N THR A 641 70.55 26.76 -60.09
CA THR A 641 71.13 28.03 -60.54
C THR A 641 70.33 29.27 -60.16
N THR A 642 69.16 29.13 -59.51
CA THR A 642 68.27 30.26 -59.20
C THR A 642 67.61 30.11 -57.84
N SER A 643 67.70 31.13 -56.99
CA SER A 643 66.99 31.16 -55.69
C SER A 643 65.49 31.36 -55.85
N CYS A 644 64.71 30.74 -54.98
CA CYS A 644 63.29 31.02 -54.79
C CYS A 644 62.93 31.06 -53.29
N GLU A 645 62.01 31.94 -52.95
CA GLU A 645 61.34 31.93 -51.65
C GLU A 645 59.85 31.72 -51.87
N VAL A 646 59.28 30.70 -51.24
CA VAL A 646 57.90 30.26 -51.47
C VAL A 646 57.17 30.10 -50.14
N TYR A 647 55.94 30.62 -50.05
CA TYR A 647 55.01 30.37 -48.95
C TYR A 647 53.74 29.73 -49.47
N VAL A 648 53.26 28.71 -48.78
CA VAL A 648 51.94 28.12 -49.03
C VAL A 648 50.92 28.84 -48.18
N ASP A 649 49.86 29.35 -48.80
CA ASP A 649 48.78 30.05 -48.13
C ASP A 649 47.56 29.13 -47.90
N SER A 650 47.25 28.21 -48.84
CA SER A 650 46.13 27.26 -48.72
C SER A 650 46.17 26.12 -49.74
N ILE A 651 45.32 25.10 -49.53
CA ILE A 651 45.12 23.96 -50.42
C ILE A 651 43.63 23.69 -50.64
N ALA A 652 43.26 23.13 -51.79
CA ALA A 652 41.90 22.68 -52.09
C ALA A 652 41.92 21.40 -52.94
N TYR A 653 40.96 20.51 -52.72
CA TYR A 653 40.64 19.42 -53.66
C TYR A 653 39.36 19.78 -54.40
N THR A 654 39.41 19.88 -55.72
CA THR A 654 38.25 20.23 -56.56
C THR A 654 38.41 19.60 -57.93
N SER A 655 37.34 19.05 -58.49
CA SER A 655 37.33 18.44 -59.84
C SER A 655 38.44 17.40 -60.05
N GLY A 656 38.73 16.58 -59.04
CA GLY A 656 39.72 15.50 -59.14
C GLY A 656 41.19 15.95 -59.07
N SER A 657 41.47 17.22 -58.77
CA SER A 657 42.84 17.75 -58.68
C SER A 657 43.09 18.48 -57.36
N ILE A 658 44.36 18.54 -56.96
CA ILE A 658 44.80 19.30 -55.79
C ILE A 658 45.33 20.65 -56.25
N TYR A 659 44.80 21.72 -55.67
CA TYR A 659 45.23 23.09 -55.93
C TYR A 659 45.99 23.59 -54.71
N VAL A 660 47.25 23.98 -54.90
CA VAL A 660 48.06 24.65 -53.89
C VAL A 660 48.19 26.11 -54.26
N TYR A 661 47.85 26.96 -53.30
CA TYR A 661 47.93 28.41 -53.42
C TYR A 661 49.02 28.93 -52.52
N GLY A 662 49.73 29.93 -53.01
CA GLY A 662 50.74 30.55 -52.20
C GLY A 662 51.34 31.77 -52.87
N ARG A 663 52.46 32.20 -52.33
CA ARG A 663 53.20 33.35 -52.80
C ARG A 663 54.65 32.96 -53.03
N PHE A 664 55.26 33.51 -54.07
CA PHE A 664 56.66 33.22 -54.37
C PHE A 664 57.41 34.44 -54.89
N LYS A 665 58.72 34.43 -54.70
CA LYS A 665 59.70 35.40 -55.21
C LYS A 665 60.83 34.62 -55.88
N GLY A 666 61.28 35.05 -57.05
CA GLY A 666 62.28 34.34 -57.86
C GLY A 666 61.64 33.39 -58.87
N ARG A 667 62.29 32.24 -59.12
CA ARG A 667 61.84 31.25 -60.10
C ARG A 667 61.32 30.00 -59.39
N LEU A 668 60.00 29.78 -59.42
CA LEU A 668 59.35 28.65 -58.78
C LEU A 668 59.20 27.48 -59.75
N GLN A 669 59.67 26.32 -59.32
CA GLN A 669 59.57 25.03 -60.00
C GLN A 669 59.28 23.92 -58.98
N PHE A 670 58.51 22.91 -59.39
CA PHE A 670 58.22 21.73 -58.57
C PHE A 670 59.02 20.50 -59.01
N SER A 671 59.44 19.68 -58.04
CA SER A 671 60.32 18.51 -58.25
C SER A 671 59.70 17.43 -59.13
N THR A 672 58.38 17.33 -59.18
CA THR A 672 57.65 16.32 -59.95
C THR A 672 57.57 16.64 -61.44
N THR A 673 57.78 17.89 -61.83
CA THR A 673 57.77 18.35 -63.22
C THR A 673 58.82 19.45 -63.43
N PRO A 674 60.11 19.11 -63.47
CA PRO A 674 61.19 20.10 -63.42
C PRO A 674 61.29 21.01 -64.66
N SER A 675 60.64 20.67 -65.77
CA SER A 675 60.58 21.53 -66.96
C SER A 675 59.54 22.67 -66.84
N THR A 676 58.62 22.59 -65.88
CA THR A 676 57.54 23.58 -65.70
C THR A 676 57.89 24.56 -64.58
N PHE A 677 58.01 25.84 -64.93
CA PHE A 677 58.37 26.90 -63.97
C PHE A 677 57.67 28.22 -64.26
N ILE A 678 57.54 29.05 -63.23
CA ILE A 678 57.09 30.45 -63.32
C ILE A 678 58.10 31.39 -62.66
N THR A 679 58.14 32.64 -63.09
CA THR A 679 59.06 33.66 -62.55
C THR A 679 58.30 34.86 -62.02
N SER A 680 58.61 35.31 -60.81
CA SER A 680 58.01 36.50 -60.21
C SER A 680 58.26 37.73 -61.10
N ALA A 681 57.26 38.59 -61.25
CA ALA A 681 57.33 39.82 -62.03
C ALA A 681 58.44 40.77 -61.54
N ASN A 682 58.72 40.78 -60.24
CA ASN A 682 59.83 41.50 -59.64
C ASN A 682 60.51 40.58 -58.62
N GLN A 683 61.83 40.40 -58.75
CA GLN A 683 62.61 39.56 -57.84
C GLN A 683 62.59 40.04 -56.38
N ASN A 684 62.05 41.23 -56.08
CA ASN A 684 61.88 41.80 -54.74
C ASN A 684 60.45 41.76 -54.20
N ARG A 685 59.47 41.26 -54.97
CA ARG A 685 58.05 41.22 -54.58
C ARG A 685 57.51 39.80 -54.68
N PHE A 686 56.66 39.41 -53.74
CA PHE A 686 55.91 38.16 -53.82
C PHE A 686 54.78 38.26 -54.85
N ASP A 687 54.78 37.35 -55.82
CA ASP A 687 53.66 37.11 -56.72
C ASP A 687 52.82 35.95 -56.17
N PRO A 688 51.48 35.97 -56.32
CA PRO A 688 50.66 34.81 -56.03
C PRO A 688 50.96 33.67 -57.02
N PHE A 689 50.74 32.43 -56.63
CA PHE A 689 50.73 31.29 -57.53
C PHE A 689 49.58 30.33 -57.25
N THR A 690 49.16 29.62 -58.29
CA THR A 690 48.40 28.39 -58.20
C THR A 690 49.19 27.27 -58.87
N ALA A 691 49.40 26.18 -58.15
CA ALA A 691 49.95 24.94 -58.65
C ALA A 691 48.86 23.85 -58.56
N VAL A 692 48.53 23.23 -59.69
CA VAL A 692 47.53 22.17 -59.78
C VAL A 692 48.25 20.84 -59.94
N PHE A 693 47.92 19.88 -59.07
CA PHE A 693 48.57 18.59 -58.99
C PHE A 693 47.58 17.46 -59.28
N SER A 694 48.07 16.42 -59.97
CA SER A 694 47.40 15.13 -60.00
C SER A 694 47.39 14.50 -58.61
N THR A 695 46.24 13.96 -58.18
CA THR A 695 46.10 13.29 -56.87
C THR A 695 46.93 12.00 -56.75
N ALA A 696 47.17 11.30 -57.86
CA ALA A 696 47.85 10.01 -57.85
C ALA A 696 49.38 10.11 -57.89
N THR A 697 49.93 11.08 -58.64
CA THR A 697 51.38 11.18 -58.90
C THR A 697 51.99 12.48 -58.41
N LEU A 698 51.20 13.41 -57.85
CA LEU A 698 51.64 14.76 -57.50
C LEU A 698 52.40 15.49 -58.64
N ASN A 699 52.19 15.11 -59.90
CA ASN A 699 52.73 15.86 -61.04
C ASN A 699 51.95 17.16 -61.20
N VAL A 700 52.66 18.26 -61.45
CA VAL A 700 52.02 19.55 -61.71
C VAL A 700 51.42 19.54 -63.11
N THR A 701 50.10 19.67 -63.20
CA THR A 701 49.35 19.76 -64.46
C THR A 701 49.17 21.21 -64.91
N ASN A 702 49.22 22.17 -63.99
CA ASN A 702 49.16 23.60 -64.29
C ASN A 702 49.92 24.41 -63.21
N LEU A 703 50.72 25.38 -63.62
CA LEU A 703 51.45 26.30 -62.72
C LEU A 703 51.36 27.73 -63.27
N GLN A 704 50.79 28.65 -62.50
CA GLN A 704 50.59 30.03 -62.93
C GLN A 704 50.73 31.06 -61.79
N ARG A 705 50.90 32.33 -62.17
CA ARG A 705 51.15 33.48 -61.25
C ARG A 705 49.88 34.18 -60.74
N THR A 706 48.75 33.48 -60.76
CA THR A 706 47.44 34.01 -60.38
C THR A 706 46.72 33.00 -59.50
N TYR A 707 45.79 33.47 -58.67
CA TYR A 707 44.89 32.58 -57.94
C TYR A 707 43.74 32.14 -58.83
N LEU A 708 43.59 30.82 -59.02
CA LEU A 708 42.34 30.25 -59.52
C LEU A 708 41.27 30.26 -58.43
N PRO A 709 39.99 30.50 -58.78
CA PRO A 709 38.90 30.41 -57.82
C PRO A 709 38.76 28.98 -57.30
N ALA A 710 39.03 28.76 -56.00
CA ALA A 710 38.62 27.56 -55.27
C ALA A 710 38.28 27.90 -53.82
N SER A 711 37.58 26.99 -53.15
CA SER A 711 37.29 27.09 -51.72
C SER A 711 38.51 26.67 -50.90
N TYR A 712 38.97 27.54 -50.02
CA TYR A 712 40.21 27.35 -49.25
C TYR A 712 39.99 26.61 -47.92
N THR A 713 41.09 26.18 -47.30
CA THR A 713 41.13 25.52 -45.98
C THR A 713 40.52 26.37 -44.86
N LYS A 714 39.87 25.70 -43.92
CA LYS A 714 39.14 26.32 -42.82
C LYS A 714 39.65 25.78 -41.47
N PRO A 715 39.73 26.62 -40.43
CA PRO A 715 39.94 26.16 -39.05
C PRO A 715 38.67 25.52 -38.46
N THR A 716 37.58 25.47 -39.22
CA THR A 716 36.30 24.87 -38.82
C THR A 716 35.70 24.03 -39.97
N ILE A 717 35.06 22.91 -39.64
CA ILE A 717 34.33 22.06 -40.58
C ILE A 717 33.06 21.48 -39.92
N GLN A 718 32.04 21.17 -40.69
CA GLN A 718 30.78 20.60 -40.20
C GLN A 718 30.55 19.22 -40.82
N ASP A 719 30.09 18.24 -40.03
CA ASP A 719 29.64 16.95 -40.53
C ASP A 719 28.17 16.97 -40.98
N ASN A 720 27.70 15.88 -41.60
CA ASN A 720 26.34 15.74 -42.12
C ASN A 720 25.26 15.76 -41.02
N ASN A 721 25.65 15.53 -39.76
CA ASN A 721 24.76 15.58 -38.61
C ASN A 721 24.72 16.99 -37.98
N GLY A 722 25.40 17.96 -38.59
CA GLY A 722 25.46 19.33 -38.12
C GLY A 722 26.48 19.56 -37.00
N ASN A 723 27.29 18.58 -36.60
CA ASN A 723 28.34 18.79 -35.61
C ASN A 723 29.48 19.60 -36.23
N ARG A 724 29.96 20.60 -35.50
CA ARG A 724 31.05 21.49 -35.89
C ARG A 724 32.35 21.05 -35.22
N TYR A 725 33.39 20.85 -36.01
CA TYR A 725 34.75 20.59 -35.57
C TYR A 725 35.59 21.85 -35.77
N GLU A 726 36.43 22.17 -34.80
CA GLU A 726 37.24 23.39 -34.81
C GLU A 726 38.65 23.13 -34.31
N THR A 727 39.62 23.85 -34.87
CA THR A 727 40.99 23.88 -34.40
C THR A 727 41.49 25.32 -34.23
N GLY A 728 42.47 25.53 -33.35
CA GLY A 728 43.08 26.84 -33.13
C GLY A 728 44.11 26.81 -32.00
N GLY A 729 44.70 27.98 -31.72
CA GLY A 729 45.65 28.17 -30.62
C GLY A 729 44.99 28.76 -29.37
N PHE A 730 45.50 28.44 -28.18
CA PHE A 730 45.11 29.06 -26.93
C PHE A 730 46.32 29.27 -26.00
N GLN A 731 46.21 30.26 -25.12
CA GLN A 731 47.20 30.57 -24.07
C GLN A 731 46.53 30.47 -22.70
N ASN A 732 47.31 30.19 -21.65
CA ASN A 732 46.83 30.00 -20.29
C ASN A 732 45.80 28.87 -20.15
N GLN A 733 44.51 29.18 -20.24
CA GLN A 733 43.42 28.22 -20.10
C GLN A 733 42.34 28.46 -21.14
N LEU A 734 41.78 27.36 -21.66
CA LEU A 734 40.60 27.39 -22.54
C LEU A 734 39.50 26.54 -21.92
N GLN A 735 38.35 27.17 -21.65
CA GLN A 735 37.16 26.47 -21.20
C GLN A 735 36.34 26.00 -22.42
N VAL A 736 36.06 24.70 -22.49
CA VAL A 736 35.33 24.04 -23.57
C VAL A 736 34.24 23.15 -22.97
N GLY A 737 33.05 23.72 -22.76
CA GLY A 737 31.98 23.05 -22.03
C GLY A 737 32.42 22.77 -20.59
N SER A 738 32.29 21.52 -20.13
CA SER A 738 32.82 21.06 -18.83
C SER A 738 34.33 20.78 -18.84
N THR A 739 34.97 20.73 -20.01
CA THR A 739 36.40 20.44 -20.13
C THR A 739 37.22 21.72 -20.02
N ARG A 740 38.29 21.68 -19.22
CA ARG A 740 39.26 22.78 -19.10
C ARG A 740 40.61 22.32 -19.65
N LEU A 741 41.08 22.98 -20.70
CA LEU A 741 42.44 22.79 -21.24
C LEU A 741 43.36 23.84 -20.60
N THR A 742 44.56 23.44 -20.21
CA THR A 742 45.59 24.34 -19.65
C THR A 742 46.84 24.22 -20.51
N SER A 743 47.33 25.34 -21.02
CA SER A 743 48.54 25.38 -21.83
C SER A 743 49.73 24.85 -21.01
N ARG A 744 50.63 24.10 -21.66
CA ARG A 744 51.85 23.54 -21.09
C ARG A 744 53.05 24.50 -21.18
N GLY A 745 52.83 25.72 -21.64
CA GLY A 745 53.85 26.76 -21.71
C GLY A 745 53.40 27.90 -22.61
N GLY A 746 53.89 27.91 -23.85
CA GLY A 746 53.53 28.88 -24.88
C GLY A 746 52.08 28.79 -25.36
N THR A 747 51.85 29.09 -26.63
CA THR A 747 50.54 28.82 -27.25
C THR A 747 50.43 27.33 -27.54
N ASP A 748 49.34 26.69 -27.10
CA ASP A 748 49.04 25.29 -27.43
C ASP A 748 47.86 25.20 -28.38
N VAL A 749 47.69 24.05 -29.04
CA VAL A 749 46.60 23.80 -29.98
C VAL A 749 45.43 23.13 -29.28
N TYR A 750 44.21 23.57 -29.59
CA TYR A 750 43.00 22.82 -29.32
C TYR A 750 42.42 22.22 -30.61
N VAL A 751 41.85 21.03 -30.49
CA VAL A 751 40.92 20.44 -31.47
C VAL A 751 39.64 20.12 -30.72
N ARG A 752 38.47 20.56 -31.19
CA ARG A 752 37.21 20.36 -30.45
C ARG A 752 36.04 20.06 -31.37
N LYS A 753 35.04 19.36 -30.82
CA LYS A 753 33.75 19.09 -31.46
C LYS A 753 32.62 19.74 -30.65
N PHE A 754 31.78 20.50 -31.33
CA PHE A 754 30.53 21.06 -30.82
C PHE A 754 29.37 20.43 -31.60
N GLY A 755 28.36 19.89 -30.92
CA GLY A 755 27.36 19.07 -31.61
C GLY A 755 26.21 18.61 -30.73
N PHE A 756 25.32 17.81 -31.33
CA PHE A 756 24.15 17.27 -30.65
C PHE A 756 24.53 16.10 -29.73
N VAL A 757 24.22 16.23 -28.44
CA VAL A 757 24.12 15.09 -27.53
C VAL A 757 22.69 14.57 -27.66
N PRO A 758 22.50 13.32 -28.14
CA PRO A 758 21.16 12.77 -28.30
C PRO A 758 20.45 12.73 -26.94
N GLY A 759 19.19 13.17 -26.93
CA GLY A 759 18.31 13.02 -25.78
C GLY A 759 17.95 11.56 -25.53
N SER A 760 17.32 11.30 -24.41
CA SER A 760 16.77 9.98 -24.08
C SER A 760 15.47 10.15 -23.32
N GLU A 761 14.68 9.08 -23.25
CA GLU A 761 13.49 9.07 -22.44
C GLU A 761 13.18 7.69 -21.93
N ASP A 762 12.38 7.66 -20.87
CA ASP A 762 11.77 6.45 -20.37
C ASP A 762 10.37 6.74 -19.85
N VAL A 763 9.55 5.69 -19.85
CA VAL A 763 8.14 5.73 -19.44
C VAL A 763 7.91 4.62 -18.44
N SER A 764 7.18 4.91 -17.37
CA SER A 764 6.78 3.91 -16.37
C SER A 764 6.24 2.63 -17.03
N ASP A 765 6.76 1.48 -16.60
CA ASP A 765 6.56 0.17 -17.24
C ASP A 765 5.09 -0.20 -17.42
N THR A 766 4.26 0.08 -16.41
CA THR A 766 2.80 -0.10 -16.48
C THR A 766 2.06 1.10 -15.91
N THR A 767 0.73 1.10 -16.04
CA THR A 767 -0.09 2.16 -15.47
C THR A 767 -0.17 2.04 -13.95
N PHE A 768 -0.23 3.18 -13.25
CA PHE A 768 -0.56 3.25 -11.84
C PHE A 768 -1.88 4.00 -11.61
N ARG A 769 -2.44 3.87 -10.42
CA ARG A 769 -3.74 4.44 -10.05
C ARG A 769 -3.53 5.60 -9.09
N VAL A 770 -4.27 6.67 -9.29
CA VAL A 770 -4.43 7.77 -8.35
C VAL A 770 -5.90 7.84 -7.98
N GLN A 771 -6.22 7.74 -6.69
CA GLN A 771 -7.59 7.80 -6.21
C GLN A 771 -7.78 8.96 -5.24
N SER A 772 -8.98 9.53 -5.23
CA SER A 772 -9.42 10.38 -4.12
C SER A 772 -10.08 9.51 -3.08
N PRO A 773 -9.92 9.83 -1.78
CA PRO A 773 -10.64 9.09 -0.77
C PRO A 773 -12.16 9.27 -0.90
N LEU A 774 -12.92 8.23 -0.52
CA LEU A 774 -14.36 8.16 -0.73
C LEU A 774 -15.06 7.88 0.60
N VAL A 775 -15.32 8.94 1.36
CA VAL A 775 -16.13 8.87 2.59
C VAL A 775 -17.58 9.16 2.24
N GLN A 776 -18.49 8.28 2.65
CA GLN A 776 -19.92 8.40 2.34
C GLN A 776 -20.78 7.86 3.49
N PHE A 777 -21.97 8.43 3.62
CA PHE A 777 -23.01 7.84 4.46
C PHE A 777 -23.77 6.77 3.68
N ARG A 778 -24.02 5.62 4.30
CA ARG A 778 -24.80 4.51 3.68
C ARG A 778 -26.31 4.72 3.76
N VAL A 779 -26.74 5.68 4.57
CA VAL A 779 -28.14 6.04 4.78
C VAL A 779 -28.40 7.46 4.28
N PRO A 780 -29.59 7.73 3.70
CA PRO A 780 -29.93 9.05 3.18
C PRO A 780 -30.21 10.07 4.29
N SER A 781 -30.57 9.61 5.49
CA SER A 781 -30.85 10.44 6.66
C SER A 781 -30.58 9.69 7.97
N LEU A 782 -30.32 10.46 9.03
CA LEU A 782 -30.20 10.02 10.42
C LEU A 782 -31.39 10.57 11.21
N ASP A 783 -32.42 9.75 11.41
CA ASP A 783 -33.61 10.14 12.16
C ASP A 783 -33.47 9.70 13.62
N VAL A 784 -33.38 10.67 14.54
CA VAL A 784 -33.23 10.46 15.99
C VAL A 784 -34.57 10.17 16.70
N GLY A 785 -35.68 10.15 15.95
CA GLY A 785 -37.02 9.94 16.47
C GLY A 785 -37.63 11.18 17.12
N SER A 786 -38.54 10.96 18.05
CA SER A 786 -39.34 12.01 18.68
C SER A 786 -39.16 12.07 20.20
N ILE A 787 -39.11 13.27 20.75
CA ILE A 787 -38.95 13.51 22.20
C ILE A 787 -39.67 14.79 22.62
N ALA A 788 -40.10 14.86 23.89
CA ALA A 788 -40.75 16.05 24.43
C ALA A 788 -39.81 17.26 24.46
N VAL A 789 -40.34 18.46 24.18
CA VAL A 789 -39.60 19.72 24.29
C VAL A 789 -39.10 19.91 25.72
N GLY A 790 -37.80 20.22 25.85
CA GLY A 790 -37.11 20.35 27.14
C GLY A 790 -36.43 19.07 27.64
N ASP A 791 -36.70 17.91 27.04
CA ASP A 791 -36.00 16.66 27.29
C ASP A 791 -34.97 16.37 26.19
N GLY A 792 -34.08 15.39 26.43
CA GLY A 792 -33.05 14.97 25.49
C GLY A 792 -33.11 13.49 25.17
N THR A 793 -32.91 13.14 23.89
CA THR A 793 -32.72 11.75 23.46
C THR A 793 -31.45 11.63 22.64
N SER A 794 -30.71 10.53 22.80
CA SER A 794 -29.56 10.22 21.95
C SER A 794 -29.78 8.92 21.21
N GLN A 795 -29.35 8.89 19.94
CA GLN A 795 -29.44 7.73 19.09
C GLN A 795 -28.10 7.43 18.43
N VAL A 796 -27.68 6.17 18.55
CA VAL A 796 -26.48 5.63 17.88
C VAL A 796 -26.90 5.02 16.54
N PHE A 797 -26.35 5.56 15.46
CA PHE A 797 -26.49 5.03 14.12
C PHE A 797 -25.28 4.16 13.79
N SER A 798 -25.43 2.85 13.93
CA SER A 798 -24.33 1.90 13.81
C SER A 798 -23.81 1.78 12.37
N GLY A 799 -22.49 1.95 12.18
CA GLY A 799 -21.81 1.69 10.91
C GLY A 799 -22.28 2.54 9.72
N VAL A 800 -22.74 3.76 9.95
CA VAL A 800 -23.37 4.58 8.89
C VAL A 800 -22.40 5.42 8.06
N LEU A 801 -21.23 5.79 8.61
CA LEU A 801 -20.21 6.54 7.89
C LEU A 801 -19.09 5.59 7.47
N CYS A 802 -18.90 5.42 6.16
CA CYS A 802 -17.97 4.43 5.63
C CYS A 802 -16.96 5.05 4.67
N ASN A 803 -15.74 4.50 4.68
CA ASN A 803 -14.77 4.74 3.62
C ASN A 803 -14.92 3.63 2.57
N ASN A 804 -15.60 3.95 1.48
CA ASN A 804 -15.80 3.04 0.34
C ASN A 804 -14.64 3.12 -0.68
N GLY A 805 -13.60 3.93 -0.41
CA GLY A 805 -12.41 4.05 -1.26
C GLY A 805 -11.30 3.07 -0.87
N GLU A 806 -10.25 3.01 -1.67
CA GLU A 806 -9.05 2.18 -1.39
C GLU A 806 -7.99 2.95 -0.57
N ILE A 807 -8.20 4.23 -0.28
CA ILE A 807 -7.28 5.11 0.44
C ILE A 807 -7.83 5.44 1.84
N PRO A 808 -7.05 5.31 2.93
CA PRO A 808 -7.48 5.73 4.27
C PRO A 808 -7.71 7.24 4.36
N VAL A 809 -8.64 7.65 5.23
CA VAL A 809 -9.00 9.06 5.44
C VAL A 809 -8.86 9.44 6.90
N ILE A 810 -8.24 10.59 7.16
CA ILE A 810 -8.21 11.16 8.50
C ILE A 810 -9.39 12.12 8.61
N ILE A 811 -10.32 11.88 9.53
CA ILE A 811 -11.45 12.80 9.76
C ILE A 811 -10.91 14.06 10.45
N THR A 812 -11.02 15.22 9.81
CA THR A 812 -10.50 16.49 10.35
C THR A 812 -11.57 17.27 11.08
N THR A 813 -12.81 17.29 10.56
CA THR A 813 -13.94 17.96 11.19
C THR A 813 -15.24 17.18 11.03
N MET A 814 -16.09 17.31 12.04
CA MET A 814 -17.48 16.89 12.00
C MET A 814 -18.31 18.04 12.54
N SER A 815 -19.30 18.50 11.77
CA SER A 815 -20.09 19.67 12.13
C SER A 815 -21.54 19.52 11.70
N LEU A 816 -22.44 20.00 12.54
CA LEU A 816 -23.85 20.16 12.23
C LEU A 816 -24.10 21.59 11.73
N SER A 817 -24.82 21.72 10.63
CA SER A 817 -25.24 23.01 10.08
C SER A 817 -26.70 22.97 9.64
N GLY A 818 -27.30 24.14 9.36
CA GLY A 818 -28.71 24.25 9.00
C GLY A 818 -29.58 24.92 10.08
N PRO A 819 -30.87 25.13 9.79
CA PRO A 819 -31.75 26.00 10.56
C PRO A 819 -31.98 25.51 12.00
N ASN A 820 -31.94 24.20 12.23
CA ASN A 820 -32.14 23.60 13.55
C ASN A 820 -30.87 22.95 14.12
N ALA A 821 -29.68 23.25 13.59
CA ALA A 821 -28.44 22.60 14.02
C ALA A 821 -28.17 22.73 15.53
N ALA A 822 -28.56 23.85 16.16
CA ALA A 822 -28.41 24.07 17.59
C ALA A 822 -29.24 23.11 18.47
N GLN A 823 -30.21 22.39 17.89
CA GLN A 823 -31.03 21.40 18.58
C GLN A 823 -30.39 20.01 18.55
N PHE A 824 -29.31 19.82 17.78
CA PHE A 824 -28.58 18.58 17.65
C PHE A 824 -27.15 18.75 18.15
N GLN A 825 -26.61 17.72 18.81
CA GLN A 825 -25.22 17.67 19.25
C GLN A 825 -24.62 16.33 18.81
N LEU A 826 -23.43 16.39 18.23
CA LEU A 826 -22.62 15.19 17.96
C LEU A 826 -22.04 14.70 19.29
N VAL A 827 -22.40 13.50 19.69
CA VAL A 827 -21.81 12.82 20.85
C VAL A 827 -20.58 12.04 20.42
N SER A 828 -20.65 11.39 19.25
CA SER A 828 -19.50 10.73 18.63
C SER A 828 -18.53 11.76 18.05
N ASN A 829 -17.30 11.82 18.58
CA ASN A 829 -16.23 12.66 18.05
C ASN A 829 -15.11 11.79 17.46
N TRP A 830 -15.06 11.73 16.13
CA TRP A 830 -14.05 10.97 15.39
C TRP A 830 -12.96 11.86 14.80
N LYS A 831 -12.77 13.07 15.33
CA LYS A 831 -11.68 13.93 14.88
C LYS A 831 -10.33 13.22 15.07
N ASP A 832 -9.47 13.35 14.06
CA ASP A 832 -8.15 12.72 13.92
C ASP A 832 -8.18 11.19 13.80
N TYR A 833 -9.37 10.59 13.68
CA TYR A 833 -9.53 9.16 13.43
C TYR A 833 -9.13 8.79 11.99
N VAL A 834 -8.36 7.72 11.83
CA VAL A 834 -7.96 7.17 10.54
C VAL A 834 -8.97 6.10 10.11
N LEU A 835 -9.93 6.48 9.28
CA LEU A 835 -10.95 5.60 8.72
C LEU A 835 -10.35 4.78 7.55
N LYS A 836 -10.11 3.49 7.78
CA LYS A 836 -9.45 2.60 6.82
C LYS A 836 -10.37 2.24 5.64
N PRO A 837 -9.81 1.82 4.50
CA PRO A 837 -10.59 1.29 3.38
C PRO A 837 -11.57 0.18 3.84
N GLY A 838 -12.84 0.30 3.46
CA GLY A 838 -13.91 -0.64 3.81
C GLY A 838 -14.43 -0.52 5.25
N GLU A 839 -13.81 0.30 6.10
CA GLU A 839 -14.23 0.50 7.47
C GLU A 839 -15.47 1.42 7.54
N CYS A 840 -16.38 1.07 8.45
CA CYS A 840 -17.57 1.85 8.76
C CYS A 840 -17.60 2.17 10.26
N ILE A 841 -17.86 3.43 10.61
CA ILE A 841 -17.97 3.89 11.99
C ILE A 841 -19.38 4.36 12.32
N SER A 842 -19.72 4.25 13.60
CA SER A 842 -21.02 4.65 14.13
C SER A 842 -21.05 6.13 14.47
N ILE A 843 -22.19 6.78 14.24
CA ILE A 843 -22.42 8.18 14.57
C ILE A 843 -23.49 8.25 15.66
N GLU A 844 -23.22 8.97 16.74
CA GLU A 844 -24.17 9.21 17.81
C GLU A 844 -24.57 10.69 17.83
N VAL A 845 -25.88 10.92 17.80
CA VAL A 845 -26.47 12.25 17.79
C VAL A 845 -27.39 12.39 19.00
N LEU A 846 -27.18 13.45 19.78
CA LEU A 846 -28.07 13.91 20.84
C LEU A 846 -29.01 14.97 20.24
N PHE A 847 -30.30 14.87 20.55
CA PHE A 847 -31.34 15.79 20.14
C PHE A 847 -32.04 16.38 21.37
N LEU A 848 -32.04 17.71 21.44
CA LEU A 848 -32.55 18.54 22.53
C LEU A 848 -33.47 19.62 21.94
N PRO A 849 -34.73 19.30 21.61
CA PRO A 849 -35.65 20.28 21.02
C PRO A 849 -36.09 21.33 22.05
N ALA A 850 -35.90 22.61 21.70
CA ALA A 850 -36.34 23.77 22.45
C ALA A 850 -37.74 24.24 22.07
N PHE A 851 -38.29 23.75 20.95
CA PHE A 851 -39.64 24.06 20.47
C PHE A 851 -40.25 22.86 19.72
N GLU A 852 -41.55 22.91 19.48
CA GLU A 852 -42.30 21.81 18.86
C GLU A 852 -42.10 21.74 17.33
N GLY A 853 -42.28 20.55 16.76
CA GLY A 853 -42.29 20.31 15.32
C GLY A 853 -41.04 19.63 14.79
N GLN A 854 -40.95 19.57 13.46
CA GLN A 854 -39.85 18.90 12.76
C GLN A 854 -38.59 19.75 12.78
N HIS A 855 -37.48 19.13 13.17
CA HIS A 855 -36.15 19.73 13.19
C HIS A 855 -35.28 19.05 12.17
N THR A 856 -34.54 19.84 11.39
CA THR A 856 -33.60 19.32 10.39
C THR A 856 -32.26 20.02 10.49
N ALA A 857 -31.20 19.24 10.32
CA ALA A 857 -29.84 19.70 10.20
C ALA A 857 -29.09 18.86 9.17
N THR A 858 -27.92 19.32 8.75
CA THR A 858 -27.00 18.57 7.90
C THR A 858 -25.73 18.30 8.69
N LEU A 859 -25.41 17.02 8.88
CA LEU A 859 -24.12 16.58 9.37
C LEU A 859 -23.14 16.57 8.20
N THR A 860 -22.06 17.34 8.31
CA THR A 860 -20.93 17.34 7.38
C THR A 860 -19.71 16.75 8.07
N VAL A 861 -19.10 15.76 7.43
CA VAL A 861 -17.85 15.14 7.85
C VAL A 861 -16.80 15.43 6.80
N GLN A 862 -15.78 16.19 7.20
CA GLN A 862 -14.66 16.54 6.35
C GLN A 862 -13.48 15.61 6.66
N GLY A 863 -12.96 14.97 5.62
CA GLY A 863 -11.66 14.31 5.69
C GLY A 863 -10.51 15.31 5.53
N ASN A 864 -9.29 14.87 5.82
CA ASN A 864 -8.05 15.58 5.46
C ASN A 864 -7.94 15.84 3.96
N CYS A 865 -8.72 15.11 3.16
CA CYS A 865 -8.80 15.24 1.72
C CYS A 865 -10.07 14.54 1.19
N GLY A 866 -10.41 14.82 -0.07
CA GLY A 866 -11.65 14.36 -0.69
C GLY A 866 -12.81 15.30 -0.42
N ASN A 867 -13.95 14.99 -1.05
CA ASN A 867 -15.17 15.76 -0.85
C ASN A 867 -15.75 15.46 0.54
N PRO A 868 -16.30 16.46 1.24
CA PRO A 868 -17.01 16.23 2.49
C PRO A 868 -18.17 15.26 2.31
N ALA A 869 -18.33 14.33 3.25
CA ALA A 869 -19.50 13.48 3.33
C ALA A 869 -20.61 14.22 4.06
N THR A 870 -21.83 14.24 3.50
CA THR A 870 -22.97 14.92 4.11
C THR A 870 -24.15 13.99 4.27
N VAL A 871 -24.88 14.12 5.38
CA VAL A 871 -26.15 13.43 5.61
C VAL A 871 -27.14 14.35 6.34
N ASN A 872 -28.42 14.19 6.04
CA ASN A 872 -29.47 14.91 6.75
C ASN A 872 -29.72 14.26 8.11
N VAL A 873 -29.90 15.08 9.14
CA VAL A 873 -30.28 14.67 10.48
C VAL A 873 -31.67 15.24 10.76
N SER A 874 -32.57 14.41 11.27
CA SER A 874 -33.94 14.81 11.59
C SER A 874 -34.37 14.35 12.98
N GLY A 875 -35.26 15.11 13.60
CA GLY A 875 -35.93 14.74 14.84
C GLY A 875 -37.23 15.53 15.00
N ILE A 876 -38.14 15.05 15.83
CA ILE A 876 -39.42 15.73 16.10
C ILE A 876 -39.52 16.11 17.57
N GLY A 877 -39.64 17.42 17.83
CA GLY A 877 -39.98 17.95 19.16
C GLY A 877 -41.48 17.81 19.39
N LEU A 878 -41.87 17.03 20.40
CA LEU A 878 -43.25 16.83 20.81
C LEU A 878 -43.62 17.80 21.95
N PRO A 879 -44.89 18.21 22.08
CA PRO A 879 -45.34 18.97 23.24
C PRO A 879 -45.03 18.23 24.56
N PRO A 880 -44.63 18.94 25.63
CA PRO A 880 -44.37 18.33 26.93
C PRO A 880 -45.66 17.75 27.57
N CYS A 881 -45.58 16.58 28.23
CA CYS A 881 -46.73 16.01 28.94
C CYS A 881 -47.12 16.94 30.10
N LYS A 882 -48.28 17.58 30.01
CA LYS A 882 -48.81 18.46 31.08
C LYS A 882 -50.00 17.78 31.74
N PHE A 883 -49.91 17.52 33.04
CA PHE A 883 -50.99 16.89 33.79
C PHE A 883 -50.98 17.36 35.25
N THR A 884 -52.15 17.34 35.87
CA THR A 884 -52.34 17.68 37.28
C THR A 884 -52.86 16.46 38.04
N ILE A 885 -52.16 16.05 39.10
CA ILE A 885 -52.63 15.04 40.05
C ILE A 885 -53.37 15.75 41.17
N THR A 886 -54.63 15.38 41.38
CA THR A 886 -55.41 15.93 42.51
C THR A 886 -55.17 15.07 43.75
N PRO A 887 -54.76 15.64 44.90
CA PRO A 887 -54.66 14.87 46.13
C PRO A 887 -56.05 14.34 46.54
N PRO A 888 -56.18 13.04 46.89
CA PRO A 888 -57.40 12.48 47.42
C PRO A 888 -57.77 13.16 48.73
N MET A 889 -59.06 13.40 48.92
CA MET A 889 -59.59 13.92 50.18
C MET A 889 -59.59 12.85 51.28
N THR A 890 -59.58 13.29 52.54
CA THR A 890 -59.74 12.37 53.68
C THR A 890 -61.21 11.99 53.86
N LEU A 891 -61.52 10.70 53.84
CA LEU A 891 -62.88 10.19 54.05
C LEU A 891 -63.10 9.82 55.52
N THR A 892 -64.11 10.39 56.16
CA THR A 892 -64.44 10.08 57.58
C THR A 892 -65.81 9.43 57.67
N THR A 893 -65.90 8.29 58.36
CA THR A 893 -67.15 7.56 58.64
C THR A 893 -67.02 6.73 59.91
N SER A 894 -68.13 6.27 60.49
CA SER A 894 -68.12 5.37 61.64
C SER A 894 -67.89 3.91 61.23
N VAL A 895 -67.28 3.10 62.10
CA VAL A 895 -67.05 1.66 61.86
C VAL A 895 -68.35 0.93 61.54
N GLY A 896 -68.38 0.16 60.45
CA GLY A 896 -69.56 -0.55 59.95
C GLY A 896 -70.48 0.27 59.03
N LEU A 897 -70.22 1.57 58.86
CA LEU A 897 -70.84 2.39 57.82
C LEU A 897 -69.84 2.65 56.68
N SER A 898 -70.33 2.75 55.45
CA SER A 898 -69.52 3.16 54.32
C SER A 898 -69.72 4.64 54.01
N ARG A 899 -68.66 5.29 53.54
CA ARG A 899 -68.73 6.61 52.91
C ARG A 899 -68.17 6.51 51.51
N GLN A 900 -68.95 7.00 50.55
CA GLN A 900 -68.58 6.99 49.15
C GLN A 900 -68.29 8.41 48.67
N GLN A 901 -67.26 8.54 47.84
CA GLN A 901 -66.96 9.72 47.05
C GLN A 901 -66.99 9.31 45.58
N THR A 902 -67.85 9.94 44.80
CA THR A 902 -67.97 9.66 43.36
C THR A 902 -67.36 10.77 42.53
N GLY A 903 -66.88 10.42 41.33
CA GLY A 903 -66.40 11.34 40.31
C GLY A 903 -65.14 12.13 40.66
N LEU A 904 -64.25 11.60 41.52
CA LEU A 904 -63.01 12.28 41.88
C LEU A 904 -62.06 12.29 40.69
N CYS A 905 -61.64 13.47 40.21
CA CYS A 905 -60.60 13.59 39.20
C CYS A 905 -59.22 13.28 39.81
N LEU A 906 -58.74 12.06 39.65
CA LEU A 906 -57.45 11.60 40.19
C LEU A 906 -56.26 12.18 39.40
N LEU A 907 -56.37 12.18 38.07
CA LEU A 907 -55.35 12.68 37.15
C LEU A 907 -56.06 13.45 36.02
N ARG A 908 -55.72 14.73 35.84
CA ARG A 908 -56.21 15.55 34.72
C ARG A 908 -55.15 15.67 33.64
N ASN A 909 -55.52 15.43 32.39
CA ASN A 909 -54.68 15.73 31.25
C ASN A 909 -54.83 17.22 30.88
N ASP A 910 -53.80 18.01 31.14
CA ASP A 910 -53.72 19.44 30.79
C ASP A 910 -52.90 19.68 29.50
N GLY A 911 -52.46 18.60 28.86
CA GLY A 911 -51.65 18.59 27.64
C GLY A 911 -52.48 18.33 26.38
N PRO A 912 -51.86 18.54 25.20
CA PRO A 912 -52.56 18.44 23.91
C PRO A 912 -52.72 17.00 23.38
N GLU A 913 -52.04 16.02 23.97
CA GLU A 913 -52.05 14.60 23.56
C GLU A 913 -52.64 13.70 24.65
N PRO A 914 -53.31 12.57 24.31
CA PRO A 914 -53.84 11.65 25.31
C PRO A 914 -52.78 11.09 26.25
N VAL A 915 -53.10 11.02 27.55
CA VAL A 915 -52.26 10.40 28.56
C VAL A 915 -52.77 9.00 28.85
N VAL A 916 -52.03 7.99 28.40
CA VAL A 916 -52.32 6.57 28.62
C VAL A 916 -51.44 6.02 29.74
N GLY A 917 -51.93 5.05 30.51
CA GLY A 917 -51.14 4.45 31.58
C GLY A 917 -51.89 3.35 32.33
N THR A 918 -51.36 2.94 33.48
CA THR A 918 -52.07 2.05 34.41
C THR A 918 -52.11 2.63 35.81
N VAL A 919 -53.19 2.37 36.56
CA VAL A 919 -53.32 2.76 37.96
C VAL A 919 -53.57 1.53 38.83
N LYS A 920 -52.83 1.40 39.92
CA LYS A 920 -52.93 0.32 40.90
C LYS A 920 -53.27 0.89 42.27
N LEU A 921 -53.91 0.08 43.11
CA LEU A 921 -54.11 0.37 44.52
C LEU A 921 -53.23 -0.57 45.34
N THR A 922 -52.31 -0.02 46.11
CA THR A 922 -51.35 -0.75 46.94
C THR A 922 -51.43 -0.29 48.39
N ASN A 923 -50.86 -1.07 49.31
CA ASN A 923 -50.82 -0.75 50.74
C ASN A 923 -52.19 -0.53 51.44
N ASP A 924 -53.24 -1.29 51.12
CA ASP A 924 -54.50 -1.33 51.90
C ASP A 924 -54.61 -2.62 52.73
N PRO A 925 -53.97 -2.70 53.92
CA PRO A 925 -53.90 -3.93 54.70
C PRO A 925 -55.23 -4.35 55.34
N THR A 926 -56.20 -3.42 55.46
CA THR A 926 -57.51 -3.66 56.07
C THR A 926 -58.62 -3.89 55.04
N SER A 927 -58.29 -3.80 53.74
CA SER A 927 -59.26 -3.80 52.63
C SER A 927 -60.39 -2.78 52.86
N ALA A 928 -60.04 -1.62 53.41
CA ALA A 928 -61.00 -0.61 53.81
C ALA A 928 -61.43 0.28 52.63
N PHE A 929 -60.73 0.22 51.50
CA PHE A 929 -61.02 0.98 50.30
C PHE A 929 -61.40 0.06 49.13
N THR A 930 -62.53 0.38 48.50
CA THR A 930 -62.88 -0.13 47.18
C THR A 930 -62.87 1.03 46.21
N VAL A 931 -62.09 0.94 45.13
CA VAL A 931 -61.98 2.01 44.13
C VAL A 931 -62.32 1.47 42.75
N SER A 932 -63.08 2.22 41.96
CA SER A 932 -63.39 1.87 40.58
C SER A 932 -63.24 3.06 39.63
N ILE A 933 -63.05 2.77 38.35
CA ILE A 933 -63.09 3.74 37.25
C ILE A 933 -64.47 3.60 36.59
N PRO A 934 -65.41 4.54 36.82
CA PRO A 934 -66.78 4.41 36.33
C PRO A 934 -66.89 4.28 34.81
N ALA A 935 -65.99 4.95 34.07
CA ALA A 935 -65.98 4.94 32.62
C ALA A 935 -65.65 3.57 32.00
N THR A 936 -64.87 2.74 32.69
CA THR A 936 -64.45 1.41 32.21
C THR A 936 -65.05 0.26 33.02
N GLY A 937 -65.67 0.54 34.17
CA GLY A 937 -66.12 -0.45 35.14
C GLY A 937 -64.96 -1.18 35.86
N CYS A 938 -63.71 -0.78 35.62
CA CYS A 938 -62.55 -1.44 36.21
C CYS A 938 -62.46 -1.14 37.71
N THR A 939 -62.34 -2.18 38.54
CA THR A 939 -62.08 -2.03 39.97
C THR A 939 -60.57 -2.01 40.21
N ILE A 940 -60.05 -0.90 40.73
CA ILE A 940 -58.63 -0.68 40.94
C ILE A 940 -58.17 -1.51 42.14
N ASN A 941 -57.24 -2.43 41.90
CA ASN A 941 -56.62 -3.30 42.90
C ASN A 941 -55.11 -3.45 42.60
N SER A 942 -54.45 -4.45 43.16
CA SER A 942 -53.02 -4.69 42.95
C SER A 942 -52.65 -5.17 41.53
N THR A 943 -53.60 -5.68 40.75
CA THR A 943 -53.36 -6.09 39.34
C THR A 943 -53.39 -4.93 38.35
N GLY A 944 -54.02 -3.81 38.73
CA GLY A 944 -54.01 -2.55 37.97
C GLY A 944 -55.12 -2.40 36.93
N CYS A 945 -55.53 -1.16 36.69
CA CYS A 945 -56.50 -0.77 35.67
C CYS A 945 -55.82 0.13 34.63
N PRO A 946 -55.92 -0.18 33.31
CA PRO A 946 -55.46 0.74 32.28
C PRO A 946 -56.39 1.95 32.17
N PHE A 947 -55.83 3.08 31.75
CA PHE A 947 -56.58 4.29 31.44
C PHE A 947 -56.05 4.96 30.17
N ASP A 948 -56.93 5.75 29.55
CA ASP A 948 -56.64 6.66 28.44
C ASP A 948 -57.41 7.97 28.71
N ILE A 949 -56.68 9.07 28.88
CA ILE A 949 -57.24 10.38 29.23
C ILE A 949 -57.04 11.34 28.05
N PRO A 950 -58.09 11.64 27.27
CA PRO A 950 -58.02 12.63 26.21
C PRO A 950 -57.64 14.04 26.72
N PRO A 951 -57.17 14.94 25.84
CA PRO A 951 -56.84 16.32 26.18
C PRO A 951 -57.98 17.03 26.92
N GLY A 952 -57.65 17.67 28.05
CA GLY A 952 -58.60 18.42 28.89
C GLY A 952 -59.51 17.56 29.77
N GLN A 953 -59.46 16.23 29.68
CA GLN A 953 -60.28 15.31 30.47
C GLN A 953 -59.59 14.83 31.76
N CYS A 954 -60.38 14.19 32.61
CA CYS A 954 -59.95 13.64 33.90
C CYS A 954 -60.12 12.12 33.94
N LEU A 955 -59.14 11.41 34.52
CA LEU A 955 -59.34 10.09 35.07
C LEU A 955 -60.20 10.21 36.33
N THR A 956 -61.49 9.92 36.18
CA THR A 956 -62.44 9.92 37.30
C THR A 956 -62.45 8.57 37.99
N VAL A 957 -62.40 8.60 39.33
CA VAL A 957 -62.49 7.42 40.18
C VAL A 957 -63.59 7.58 41.21
N ASP A 958 -64.28 6.48 41.50
CA ASP A 958 -65.22 6.37 42.62
C ASP A 958 -64.53 5.60 43.74
N ILE A 959 -64.56 6.16 44.94
CA ILE A 959 -63.92 5.59 46.12
C ILE A 959 -64.99 5.31 47.16
N THR A 960 -65.05 4.09 47.65
CA THR A 960 -65.83 3.70 48.82
C THR A 960 -64.90 3.35 49.96
N PHE A 961 -65.05 4.04 51.10
CA PHE A 961 -64.36 3.75 52.34
C PHE A 961 -65.31 3.08 53.33
N ALA A 962 -65.00 1.84 53.73
CA ALA A 962 -65.80 1.02 54.65
C ALA A 962 -64.90 0.47 55.78
N PRO A 963 -64.61 1.29 56.81
CA PRO A 963 -63.71 0.87 57.89
C PRO A 963 -64.32 -0.23 58.74
N SER A 964 -63.55 -1.29 58.95
CA SER A 964 -63.86 -2.42 59.85
C SER A 964 -63.31 -2.21 61.28
N VAL A 965 -62.40 -1.25 61.47
CA VAL A 965 -61.78 -0.89 62.75
C VAL A 965 -61.68 0.64 62.86
N ALA A 966 -61.78 1.17 64.09
CA ALA A 966 -61.59 2.60 64.34
C ALA A 966 -60.10 2.97 64.22
N GLY A 967 -59.79 4.11 63.60
CA GLY A 967 -58.42 4.55 63.33
C GLY A 967 -58.22 5.08 61.91
N ILE A 968 -56.98 5.44 61.58
CA ILE A 968 -56.58 5.92 60.25
C ILE A 968 -56.23 4.72 59.38
N ALA A 969 -56.87 4.59 58.22
CA ALA A 969 -56.50 3.68 57.16
C ALA A 969 -55.94 4.48 55.98
N THR A 970 -54.82 4.04 55.41
CA THR A 970 -54.19 4.68 54.26
C THR A 970 -53.91 3.64 53.20
N ALA A 971 -54.16 3.98 51.93
CA ALA A 971 -53.76 3.21 50.76
C ALA A 971 -53.02 4.13 49.77
N LEU A 972 -52.33 3.57 48.78
CA LEU A 972 -51.61 4.32 47.76
C LEU A 972 -52.16 4.00 46.38
N PHE A 973 -52.48 5.05 45.62
CA PHE A 973 -52.55 4.96 44.17
C PHE A 973 -51.15 4.96 43.61
N GLU A 974 -50.81 3.94 42.85
CA GLU A 974 -49.58 3.87 42.05
C GLU A 974 -49.97 4.05 40.57
N ILE A 975 -49.62 5.20 40.01
CA ILE A 975 -49.96 5.62 38.65
C ILE A 975 -48.72 5.44 37.78
N GLU A 976 -48.74 4.46 36.89
CA GLU A 976 -47.67 4.15 35.96
C GLU A 976 -47.91 4.90 34.64
N LEU A 977 -47.14 5.96 34.40
CA LEU A 977 -47.14 6.73 33.16
C LEU A 977 -46.03 6.25 32.22
N PRO A 978 -46.15 6.52 30.90
CA PRO A 978 -45.07 6.31 29.95
C PRO A 978 -43.81 7.03 30.41
N SER A 979 -42.63 6.46 30.11
CA SER A 979 -41.33 7.04 30.46
C SER A 979 -41.20 8.50 29.99
N LYS A 980 -41.74 8.83 28.81
CA LYS A 980 -41.84 10.20 28.24
C LYS A 980 -42.66 11.21 29.07
N CYS A 981 -43.44 10.75 30.06
CA CYS A 981 -44.26 11.60 30.93
C CYS A 981 -43.81 11.51 32.41
N GLY A 982 -42.59 11.02 32.68
CA GLY A 982 -41.96 11.06 34.00
C GLY A 982 -42.08 9.79 34.85
N GLY A 983 -42.60 8.68 34.31
CA GLY A 983 -42.64 7.37 34.99
C GLY A 983 -43.66 7.28 36.13
N THR A 984 -43.41 6.41 37.12
CA THR A 984 -44.38 6.11 38.20
C THR A 984 -44.59 7.29 39.15
N ARG A 985 -45.85 7.53 39.54
CA ARG A 985 -46.26 8.50 40.57
C ARG A 985 -47.05 7.79 41.66
N GLN A 986 -46.91 8.25 42.90
CA GLN A 986 -47.67 7.71 44.02
C GLN A 986 -48.51 8.81 44.66
N GLN A 987 -49.74 8.46 45.03
CA GLN A 987 -50.66 9.37 45.68
C GLN A 987 -51.43 8.65 46.78
N ALA A 988 -51.31 9.12 48.02
CA ALA A 988 -51.98 8.50 49.16
C ALA A 988 -53.47 8.87 49.23
N ILE A 989 -54.29 7.90 49.60
CA ILE A 989 -55.67 8.09 50.02
C ILE A 989 -55.80 7.71 51.49
N THR A 990 -56.48 8.55 52.27
CA THR A 990 -56.62 8.37 53.72
C THR A 990 -58.09 8.37 54.12
N GLY A 991 -58.45 7.47 55.03
CA GLY A 991 -59.77 7.34 55.61
C GLY A 991 -59.66 7.23 57.12
N ILE A 992 -60.60 7.83 57.86
CA ILE A 992 -60.64 7.80 59.32
C ILE A 992 -61.93 7.11 59.76
N GLY A 993 -61.80 5.93 60.34
CA GLY A 993 -62.88 5.21 61.00
C GLY A 993 -63.11 5.72 62.42
N LEU A 994 -64.32 6.18 62.73
CA LEU A 994 -64.71 6.62 64.07
C LEU A 994 -65.43 5.49 64.83
N ALA A 995 -65.17 5.36 66.13
CA ALA A 995 -65.92 4.42 66.97
C ALA A 995 -67.40 4.85 67.06
N PRO A 996 -68.38 3.93 66.96
CA PRO A 996 -69.79 4.27 67.09
C PRO A 996 -70.09 4.80 68.51
N GLN A 997 -70.71 5.99 68.62
CA GLN A 997 -71.24 6.49 69.89
C GLN A 997 -72.70 6.05 70.07
N LEU A 998 -72.95 5.26 71.13
CA LEU A 998 -74.29 4.91 71.60
C LEU A 998 -74.58 5.71 72.88
N SER A 999 -75.58 6.58 72.85
CA SER A 999 -76.17 7.17 74.06
C SER A 999 -77.59 6.64 74.25
N LEU A 1000 -77.82 5.88 75.34
CA LEU A 1000 -79.14 5.43 75.75
C LEU A 1000 -79.76 6.46 76.71
N THR A 1001 -80.85 7.10 76.28
CA THR A 1001 -81.66 7.94 77.16
C THR A 1001 -82.78 7.09 77.76
N VAL A 1002 -82.74 6.82 79.06
CA VAL A 1002 -83.82 6.10 79.77
C VAL A 1002 -85.00 7.05 79.98
N PRO A 1003 -86.24 6.74 79.54
CA PRO A 1003 -87.38 7.60 79.77
C PRO A 1003 -87.86 7.49 81.23
N GLN A 1004 -88.02 8.62 81.91
CA GLN A 1004 -88.74 8.68 83.18
C GLN A 1004 -90.26 8.76 82.93
N PHE A 1005 -91.01 7.80 83.48
CA PHE A 1005 -92.45 7.88 83.55
C PHE A 1005 -92.86 8.57 84.86
N GLY A 1006 -93.40 9.78 84.77
CA GLY A 1006 -94.03 10.45 85.92
C GLY A 1006 -95.25 9.69 86.45
N ALA A 1007 -95.73 10.07 87.64
CA ALA A 1007 -96.86 9.42 88.32
C ALA A 1007 -98.14 9.41 87.45
N ARG A 1008 -98.83 8.25 87.38
CA ARG A 1008 -100.07 8.05 86.61
C ARG A 1008 -101.13 7.24 87.37
N ARG A 1009 -102.38 7.36 86.93
CA ARG A 1009 -103.53 6.60 87.44
C ARG A 1009 -103.56 5.16 86.89
N VAL A 1010 -104.04 4.23 87.73
CA VAL A 1010 -104.19 2.81 87.43
C VAL A 1010 -105.12 2.59 86.23
N ALA A 1011 -104.74 1.68 85.31
CA ALA A 1011 -105.48 1.23 84.12
C ALA A 1011 -105.49 2.14 82.86
N THR A 1012 -104.38 2.81 82.54
CA THR A 1012 -104.18 3.38 81.18
C THR A 1012 -102.96 2.77 80.50
N THR A 1013 -103.14 2.32 79.25
CA THR A 1013 -102.07 1.78 78.39
C THR A 1013 -101.44 2.92 77.59
N THR A 1014 -100.10 2.99 77.56
CA THR A 1014 -99.37 3.87 76.65
C THR A 1014 -98.41 3.02 75.86
N THR A 1015 -98.56 3.00 74.54
CA THR A 1015 -97.61 2.41 73.62
C THR A 1015 -96.44 3.36 73.42
N LEU A 1016 -95.23 2.88 73.69
CA LEU A 1016 -94.01 3.49 73.22
C LEU A 1016 -93.87 3.12 71.74
N GLN A 1017 -93.90 4.09 70.85
CA GLN A 1017 -93.25 3.93 69.55
C GLN A 1017 -91.82 4.46 69.70
N ALA A 1018 -90.88 3.53 69.68
CA ALA A 1018 -89.49 3.74 69.33
C ALA A 1018 -89.20 2.85 68.12
#